data_AF-A0A9P3LZU8-F1
#
_entry.id   AF-A0A9P3LZU8-F1
#
_cell.length_a   1.000
_cell.length_b   1.000
_cell.length_c   1.000
_cell.angle_alpha   90.00
_cell.angle_beta   90.00
_cell.angle_gamma   90.00
#
_symmetry.space_group_name_H-M   'P 1'
#
loop_
_entity.id
_entity.type
_entity.pdbx_description
1 polymer ?
#
loop_
_entity_poly.entity_id
_entity_poly.type
_entity_poly.pdbx_seq_one_letter_code
_entity_poly.pdbx_strand_id
1 'polypeptide(L)'
;MKRGAQETASSNGKHPRLNPSSVGSSTVVQPRLVLRPDASSMTGLEIEGGQEDTDSGSDHSSIGTEEESNEDDATSTEDLFRLFESKRVRVRTKALKLLLNRLSKLTPDDRIRLMQAARRKLYTEDDKGARILLVQVLQNVMEYTDIDGREVIEDLLNQLRADSTEVRVQVYDSISHLVKIGRLSGLSASNVNTANALITMAVSELTDRHHRIRSAVLQLIAQLAPLTNMDNSVGQPKDSKSEQGQYSQNDLQVIISNYVTDPEPRVRKSALRSLLELHSKGFKLALTMYDVAIVALVDDYQEVRMEGLDLVYILSTLYPNQVVQNPLATQLQATRLVDDAFIRVCDMVNDSSMIVRAKACSFLGRFKSVSYKFLSQTFSKQIMARLKVDVAPKNLAAGPAQKQAQRAKLIATPEGDQDVTAQQVRLLDSGACGAFVHGLEDEYQDVRNAAINSICELCLHNPAFALLALDYMVDMFMDEIDYVRLNALTSLCKIGNRAPLVFDTEQLQIALGVLEDADRDVRESTHRMLQVVTMAAADGMTSFLASMESNMRRFPEDQLSIYQCIRTVGRQHGAFIEHLVPEILKLDSQFLPSEENVEDMLYGGHLILIFNAAIPNPNILRILPKYAFRHYTYLRDKYPNCFPEPTEIPCPGTQPLRDVASALTMTITQEGPNGMDVDHPIQTPTTLSSSAYATTIAALRDRTEQDAEEFYTRAISDLERIHVLFRRQHGQTRRGQRPSYRAGGSSSNVNHRNTLIQQMSACQRDLRYIFNVHTRQGRNAEFASMYLECCELLLRIQDSFSQPSFITSAPALSAQLLRLSYSMDHTFLGLDAGAKVAVRYFRVLANLVWFFGMVQQKDGARNLSQEPSQGVTRVYLQSMLQQAIKRVTDLQREMDAPEIDQSSMQAHRVILGDLRMSMSRAYASPSTMDITRMLSNVESFLPMRINFENLSLQRISAQVNRPLQNLDNPVDIHPSFPFMLAVEGVIHNISDTAGIALQITFPQDVIRHFYPPPDHFTRIMDDQDSSEDMGMANEADDGVDSTMTSVNAPTAAGSGSASTAANVGSFRLRTSIEIYPEAAWGTTPTALRIALSRSFQPDLTGHDEFICRFAEEMVSERRQGQDSTGNQTIASQSDLRSGPLSRQLEGGAPSTSFNSGSSSTSDQSGQSTLEVSQPITYYVARRAMFAGP
;
A
#
# COMPACT_ATOMS: atom_id res chain seq x y z
N MET A 1 56.32 23.76 -11.14
CA MET A 1 57.32 23.36 -12.15
C MET A 1 56.58 22.77 -13.35
N LYS A 2 56.74 23.40 -14.54
CA LYS A 2 56.61 22.88 -15.94
C LYS A 2 55.34 22.10 -16.32
N ARG A 3 54.56 22.36 -17.39
CA ARG A 3 54.56 23.15 -18.66
C ARG A 3 53.06 23.19 -19.10
N GLY A 4 52.46 24.14 -19.81
CA GLY A 4 52.93 25.21 -20.68
C GLY A 4 52.80 24.83 -22.17
N ALA A 5 51.70 25.23 -22.83
CA ALA A 5 51.64 25.51 -24.29
C ALA A 5 50.41 26.38 -24.65
N GLN A 6 50.70 27.56 -25.20
CA GLN A 6 49.82 28.54 -25.86
C GLN A 6 50.00 28.40 -27.39
N GLU A 7 49.03 28.89 -28.17
CA GLU A 7 49.18 29.71 -29.42
C GLU A 7 47.75 30.19 -29.82
N THR A 8 47.38 31.49 -29.70
CA THR A 8 47.52 32.65 -30.64
C THR A 8 46.74 32.51 -31.97
N ALA A 9 46.09 33.50 -32.60
CA ALA A 9 45.69 34.89 -32.33
C ALA A 9 44.82 35.44 -33.48
N SER A 10 44.02 36.50 -33.20
CA SER A 10 43.58 37.61 -34.11
C SER A 10 42.57 37.32 -35.25
N SER A 11 41.68 38.19 -35.72
CA SER A 11 41.16 39.54 -35.36
C SER A 11 40.08 39.91 -36.40
N ASN A 12 38.96 40.50 -35.99
CA ASN A 12 38.41 41.74 -36.59
C ASN A 12 37.09 42.13 -35.92
N GLY A 13 37.07 43.31 -35.30
CA GLY A 13 35.86 43.95 -34.82
C GLY A 13 35.43 45.10 -35.73
N LYS A 14 34.12 45.38 -35.77
CA LYS A 14 33.53 46.71 -35.56
C LYS A 14 31.99 46.66 -35.59
N HIS A 15 31.42 46.91 -34.42
CA HIS A 15 30.05 47.36 -34.08
C HIS A 15 29.62 48.66 -34.83
N PRO A 16 28.33 49.12 -34.85
CA PRO A 16 27.50 49.21 -33.64
C PRO A 16 25.94 49.26 -33.70
N ARG A 17 25.37 49.24 -32.48
CA ARG A 17 24.10 49.83 -31.96
C ARG A 17 22.78 49.02 -32.12
N LEU A 18 22.27 48.44 -31.02
CA LEU A 18 21.32 49.05 -30.06
C LEU A 18 20.98 48.07 -28.89
N ASN A 19 20.67 48.64 -27.73
CA ASN A 19 20.50 48.04 -26.39
C ASN A 19 19.43 46.94 -26.26
N PRO A 20 19.57 46.06 -25.24
CA PRO A 20 18.44 45.79 -24.36
C PRO A 20 18.79 45.88 -22.86
N SER A 21 17.87 46.46 -22.10
CA SER A 21 17.86 46.56 -20.64
C SER A 21 17.24 45.33 -20.00
N SER A 22 17.94 44.80 -18.98
CA SER A 22 17.49 44.10 -17.75
C SER A 22 16.04 43.62 -17.64
N VAL A 23 15.84 42.35 -17.26
CA VAL A 23 15.47 41.86 -15.91
C VAL A 23 15.51 40.32 -15.95
N GLY A 24 16.16 39.69 -14.97
CA GLY A 24 16.18 38.23 -14.79
C GLY A 24 15.14 37.76 -13.78
N SER A 25 14.63 36.55 -13.99
CA SER A 25 14.02 35.73 -12.92
C SER A 25 14.23 34.24 -13.23
N SER A 26 14.94 33.55 -12.34
CA SER A 26 15.04 32.09 -12.32
C SER A 26 13.69 31.47 -11.97
N THR A 27 13.28 30.44 -12.70
CA THR A 27 12.19 29.55 -12.32
C THR A 27 12.79 28.22 -11.90
N VAL A 28 12.60 27.91 -10.62
CA VAL A 28 12.91 26.64 -9.97
C VAL A 28 11.82 25.64 -10.35
N VAL A 29 12.25 24.46 -10.79
CA VAL A 29 11.43 23.31 -11.17
C VAL A 29 10.92 22.62 -9.90
N GLN A 30 9.59 22.57 -9.71
CA GLN A 30 8.92 21.74 -8.71
C GLN A 30 8.59 20.35 -9.31
N PRO A 31 8.73 19.24 -8.55
CA PRO A 31 8.26 17.92 -8.97
C PRO A 31 6.73 17.79 -8.80
N ARG A 32 6.06 17.28 -9.84
CA ARG A 32 4.62 17.04 -9.93
C ARG A 32 4.19 15.79 -9.15
N LEU A 33 3.15 15.93 -8.34
CA LEU A 33 2.38 14.82 -7.77
C LEU A 33 1.67 13.99 -8.86
N VAL A 34 1.78 12.67 -8.76
CA VAL A 34 0.93 11.69 -9.45
C VAL A 34 -0.36 11.53 -8.65
N LEU A 35 -1.48 11.99 -9.20
CA LEU A 35 -2.81 11.78 -8.61
C LEU A 35 -3.44 10.51 -9.22
N ARG A 36 -3.84 9.57 -8.34
CA ARG A 36 -4.78 8.48 -8.66
C ARG A 36 -6.20 9.02 -8.87
N PRO A 37 -7.08 8.27 -9.59
CA PRO A 37 -8.30 8.80 -10.17
C PRO A 37 -9.45 8.76 -9.16
N ASP A 38 -9.65 9.85 -8.42
CA ASP A 38 -10.93 10.13 -7.79
C ASP A 38 -11.80 10.95 -8.74
N ALA A 39 -13.00 10.44 -9.00
CA ALA A 39 -13.97 10.99 -9.93
C ALA A 39 -14.54 12.32 -9.39
N SER A 40 -13.87 13.43 -9.68
CA SER A 40 -14.47 14.77 -9.63
C SER A 40 -13.62 15.77 -10.42
N SER A 41 -13.75 15.78 -11.75
CA SER A 41 -13.47 17.00 -12.50
C SER A 41 -14.43 17.13 -13.68
N MET A 42 -15.17 18.23 -13.68
CA MET A 42 -15.48 19.11 -14.81
C MET A 42 -16.55 20.09 -14.35
N THR A 43 -16.14 21.29 -13.94
CA THR A 43 -16.75 22.57 -14.35
C THR A 43 -15.96 23.71 -13.71
N GLY A 44 -15.06 24.33 -14.48
CA GLY A 44 -14.61 25.69 -14.22
C GLY A 44 -15.70 26.67 -14.67
N LEU A 45 -16.09 27.57 -13.79
CA LEU A 45 -16.91 28.75 -14.07
C LEU A 45 -16.23 29.94 -13.39
N GLU A 46 -15.40 30.64 -14.15
CA GLU A 46 -14.98 32.01 -13.85
C GLU A 46 -16.17 32.92 -14.20
N ILE A 47 -16.62 33.74 -13.24
CA ILE A 47 -17.58 34.81 -13.46
C ILE A 47 -16.78 36.12 -13.39
N GLU A 48 -16.50 36.71 -14.54
CA GLU A 48 -16.04 38.10 -14.66
C GLU A 48 -17.18 39.04 -14.22
N GLY A 49 -16.90 39.89 -13.23
CA GLY A 49 -17.80 40.95 -12.78
C GLY A 49 -17.39 42.29 -13.40
N GLY A 50 -18.29 42.85 -14.23
CA GLY A 50 -18.16 44.18 -14.81
C GLY A 50 -18.39 45.31 -13.80
N GLN A 51 -17.73 46.45 -14.09
CA GLN A 51 -17.86 47.75 -13.45
C GLN A 51 -19.25 48.38 -13.66
N GLU A 52 -19.74 49.11 -12.65
CA GLU A 52 -20.52 50.32 -12.86
C GLU A 52 -20.41 51.27 -11.65
N ASP A 53 -20.46 52.57 -11.96
CA ASP A 53 -19.97 53.72 -11.21
C ASP A 53 -20.93 54.33 -10.18
N THR A 54 -20.32 55.00 -9.20
CA THR A 54 -20.70 56.20 -8.41
C THR A 54 -22.16 56.66 -8.28
N ASP A 55 -22.63 56.91 -7.05
CA ASP A 55 -23.02 58.27 -6.61
C ASP A 55 -23.08 58.43 -5.08
N SER A 56 -22.87 59.67 -4.65
CA SER A 56 -22.74 60.22 -3.31
C SER A 56 -24.08 60.71 -2.73
N GLY A 57 -24.24 60.68 -1.41
CA GLY A 57 -25.36 61.34 -0.72
C GLY A 57 -25.54 60.94 0.74
N SER A 58 -25.06 61.79 1.64
CA SER A 58 -25.31 61.76 3.08
C SER A 58 -26.73 62.21 3.42
N ASP A 59 -27.44 61.49 4.31
CA ASP A 59 -28.25 62.12 5.34
C ASP A 59 -28.58 61.14 6.49
N HIS A 60 -28.38 61.63 7.71
CA HIS A 60 -28.58 60.92 8.97
C HIS A 60 -30.08 60.79 9.31
N SER A 61 -30.55 59.59 9.67
CA SER A 61 -31.38 59.43 10.87
C SER A 61 -31.38 57.99 11.40
N SER A 62 -31.18 57.95 12.71
CA SER A 62 -30.94 56.84 13.63
C SER A 62 -32.09 55.83 13.81
N ILE A 63 -31.71 54.58 14.12
CA ILE A 63 -32.34 53.58 15.01
C ILE A 63 -32.70 52.26 14.31
N GLY A 64 -31.92 51.22 14.66
CA GLY A 64 -32.16 49.82 14.32
C GLY A 64 -30.87 49.03 14.07
N THR A 65 -29.89 49.07 14.97
CA THR A 65 -28.83 48.05 15.02
C THR A 65 -29.47 46.72 15.43
N GLU A 66 -29.98 45.97 14.46
CA GLU A 66 -30.08 44.52 14.58
C GLU A 66 -28.72 43.94 14.17
N GLU A 67 -28.16 43.19 15.11
CA GLU A 67 -26.84 42.58 15.13
C GLU A 67 -26.46 41.89 13.80
N GLU A 68 -25.42 42.42 13.13
CA GLU A 68 -24.52 41.59 12.30
C GLU A 68 -23.77 40.64 13.24
N SER A 69 -24.45 39.58 13.68
CA SER A 69 -23.88 38.51 14.48
C SER A 69 -23.29 37.44 13.57
N ASN A 70 -21.97 37.26 13.67
CA ASN A 70 -21.15 36.11 13.25
C ASN A 70 -21.75 35.20 12.16
N GLU A 71 -21.65 35.60 10.90
CA GLU A 71 -22.05 34.77 9.74
C GLU A 71 -21.11 33.56 9.47
N ASP A 72 -20.12 33.30 10.35
CA ASP A 72 -19.11 32.23 10.20
C ASP A 72 -19.22 31.07 11.21
N ASP A 73 -20.12 31.13 12.20
CA ASP A 73 -20.21 30.16 13.32
C ASP A 73 -21.40 29.19 13.26
N ALA A 74 -21.91 28.83 12.06
CA ALA A 74 -22.96 27.83 11.93
C ALA A 74 -22.43 26.41 12.27
N THR A 75 -22.46 26.07 13.56
CA THR A 75 -22.00 24.78 14.11
C THR A 75 -23.08 23.71 14.09
N SER A 76 -24.37 24.08 14.16
CA SER A 76 -25.48 23.13 14.22
C SER A 76 -26.16 22.91 12.86
N THR A 77 -26.68 21.70 12.63
CA THR A 77 -27.43 21.34 11.42
C THR A 77 -28.70 22.18 11.28
N GLU A 78 -29.39 22.47 12.38
CA GLU A 78 -30.64 23.23 12.41
C GLU A 78 -30.45 24.68 11.96
N ASP A 79 -29.33 25.30 12.32
CA ASP A 79 -29.01 26.66 11.88
C ASP A 79 -28.76 26.70 10.36
N LEU A 80 -28.14 25.66 9.79
CA LEU A 80 -27.95 25.55 8.34
C LEU A 80 -29.29 25.41 7.58
N PHE A 81 -30.26 24.67 8.13
CA PHE A 81 -31.60 24.58 7.56
C PHE A 81 -32.34 25.92 7.59
N ARG A 82 -32.19 26.71 8.66
CA ARG A 82 -32.77 28.06 8.75
C ARG A 82 -32.11 29.02 7.76
N LEU A 83 -30.79 28.97 7.62
CA LEU A 83 -30.05 29.79 6.65
C LEU A 83 -30.37 29.41 5.21
N PHE A 84 -30.65 28.13 4.94
CA PHE A 84 -31.14 27.63 3.65
C PHE A 84 -32.51 28.25 3.27
N GLU A 85 -33.41 28.45 4.24
CA GLU A 85 -34.72 29.06 3.99
C GLU A 85 -34.70 30.61 3.93
N SER A 86 -33.52 31.22 4.13
CA SER A 86 -33.36 32.68 4.11
C SER A 86 -33.79 33.30 2.78
N LYS A 87 -34.35 34.52 2.84
CA LYS A 87 -34.71 35.32 1.65
C LYS A 87 -33.46 35.82 0.90
N ARG A 88 -32.34 36.00 1.60
CA ARG A 88 -31.09 36.52 1.02
C ARG A 88 -30.38 35.43 0.21
N VAL A 89 -30.20 35.63 -1.09
CA VAL A 89 -29.57 34.67 -2.03
C VAL A 89 -28.16 34.29 -1.58
N ARG A 90 -27.34 35.26 -1.14
CA ARG A 90 -25.96 35.02 -0.69
C ARG A 90 -25.89 34.07 0.51
N VAL A 91 -26.77 34.28 1.50
CA VAL A 91 -26.86 33.46 2.72
C VAL A 91 -27.29 32.04 2.37
N ARG A 92 -28.32 31.91 1.53
CA ARG A 92 -28.84 30.61 1.06
C ARG A 92 -27.80 29.83 0.25
N THR A 93 -27.06 30.50 -0.62
CA THR A 93 -25.96 29.90 -1.42
C THR A 93 -24.82 29.40 -0.53
N LYS A 94 -24.43 30.18 0.50
CA LYS A 94 -23.42 29.77 1.49
C LYS A 94 -23.91 28.55 2.28
N ALA A 95 -25.16 28.56 2.72
CA ALA A 95 -25.78 27.42 3.41
C ALA A 95 -25.80 26.16 2.55
N LEU A 96 -26.19 26.25 1.27
CA LEU A 96 -26.20 25.12 0.33
C LEU A 96 -24.81 24.51 0.13
N LYS A 97 -23.76 25.34 -0.02
CA LYS A 97 -22.37 24.86 -0.13
C LYS A 97 -21.90 24.16 1.15
N LEU A 98 -22.21 24.72 2.33
CA LEU A 98 -21.88 24.11 3.60
C LEU A 98 -22.62 22.79 3.83
N LEU A 99 -23.89 22.71 3.41
CA LEU A 99 -24.68 21.49 3.46
C LEU A 99 -24.10 20.41 2.55
N LEU A 100 -23.73 20.74 1.30
CA LEU A 100 -23.04 19.82 0.38
C LEU A 100 -21.77 19.23 0.99
N ASN A 101 -20.92 20.07 1.61
CA ASN A 101 -19.68 19.62 2.26
C ASN A 101 -19.92 18.76 3.52
N ARG A 102 -21.09 18.87 4.15
CA ARG A 102 -21.44 18.14 5.39
C ARG A 102 -22.40 16.96 5.14
N LEU A 103 -22.76 16.63 3.89
CA LEU A 103 -23.74 15.58 3.56
C LEU A 103 -23.44 14.22 4.22
N SER A 104 -22.16 13.79 4.21
CA SER A 104 -21.73 12.54 4.82
C SER A 104 -21.89 12.50 6.34
N LYS A 105 -21.92 13.67 7.00
CA LYS A 105 -22.05 13.83 8.45
C LYS A 105 -23.51 14.01 8.92
N LEU A 106 -24.46 14.22 8.00
CA LEU A 106 -25.89 14.35 8.31
C LEU A 106 -26.51 12.99 8.68
N THR A 107 -27.48 13.01 9.58
CA THR A 107 -28.28 11.81 9.89
C THR A 107 -29.19 11.44 8.71
N PRO A 108 -29.64 10.17 8.59
CA PRO A 108 -30.57 9.75 7.54
C PRO A 108 -31.87 10.59 7.51
N ASP A 109 -32.41 10.94 8.67
CA ASP A 109 -33.61 11.77 8.79
C ASP A 109 -33.37 13.19 8.29
N ASP A 110 -32.22 13.78 8.62
CA ASP A 110 -31.85 15.12 8.15
C ASP A 110 -31.66 15.14 6.63
N ARG A 111 -31.12 14.08 6.04
CA ARG A 111 -30.98 13.95 4.57
C ARG A 111 -32.34 13.91 3.89
N ILE A 112 -33.30 13.17 4.42
CA ILE A 112 -34.68 13.12 3.88
C ILE A 112 -35.36 14.49 4.01
N ARG A 113 -35.18 15.18 5.15
CA ARG A 113 -35.69 16.54 5.34
C ARG A 113 -35.07 17.52 4.35
N LEU A 114 -33.75 17.45 4.13
CA LEU A 114 -33.04 18.27 3.15
C LEU A 114 -33.55 18.02 1.74
N MET A 115 -33.75 16.77 1.35
CA MET A 115 -34.33 16.40 0.06
C MET A 115 -35.70 17.05 -0.14
N GLN A 116 -36.62 16.90 0.82
CA GLN A 116 -37.96 17.49 0.72
C GLN A 116 -37.94 19.02 0.68
N ALA A 117 -37.06 19.64 1.48
CA ALA A 117 -36.91 21.09 1.52
C ALA A 117 -36.33 21.64 0.20
N ALA A 118 -35.31 20.97 -0.35
CA ALA A 118 -34.71 21.31 -1.64
C ALA A 118 -35.72 21.15 -2.80
N ARG A 119 -36.49 20.06 -2.84
CA ARG A 119 -37.56 19.84 -3.85
C ARG A 119 -38.58 20.97 -3.85
N ARG A 120 -39.09 21.36 -2.66
CA ARG A 120 -40.03 22.49 -2.54
C ARG A 120 -39.42 23.80 -3.01
N LYS A 121 -38.17 24.06 -2.63
CA LYS A 121 -37.51 25.34 -2.93
C LYS A 121 -37.18 25.50 -4.41
N LEU A 122 -36.89 24.39 -5.10
CA LEU A 122 -36.54 24.36 -6.53
C LEU A 122 -37.58 25.06 -7.43
N TYR A 123 -38.88 24.94 -7.11
CA TYR A 123 -39.96 25.58 -7.87
C TYR A 123 -40.09 27.10 -7.67
N THR A 124 -39.51 27.62 -6.59
CA THR A 124 -39.64 29.04 -6.18
C THR A 124 -38.34 29.81 -6.30
N GLU A 125 -37.25 29.16 -6.71
CA GLU A 125 -35.92 29.75 -6.73
C GLU A 125 -35.66 30.48 -8.05
N ASP A 126 -35.49 31.80 -7.98
CA ASP A 126 -35.24 32.65 -9.15
C ASP A 126 -33.75 32.72 -9.52
N ASP A 127 -32.85 32.57 -8.55
CA ASP A 127 -31.42 32.69 -8.78
C ASP A 127 -30.83 31.44 -9.45
N LYS A 128 -30.10 31.66 -10.56
CA LYS A 128 -29.47 30.59 -11.35
C LYS A 128 -28.46 29.78 -10.53
N GLY A 129 -27.60 30.44 -9.74
CA GLY A 129 -26.54 29.79 -8.97
C GLY A 129 -27.12 28.92 -7.83
N ALA A 130 -28.09 29.46 -7.10
CA ALA A 130 -28.84 28.73 -6.09
C ALA A 130 -29.60 27.54 -6.68
N ARG A 131 -30.18 27.68 -7.89
CA ARG A 131 -30.87 26.60 -8.59
C ARG A 131 -29.93 25.45 -8.98
N ILE A 132 -28.74 25.76 -9.49
CA ILE A 132 -27.70 24.74 -9.78
C ILE A 132 -27.30 23.99 -8.51
N LEU A 133 -27.06 24.71 -7.40
CA LEU A 133 -26.70 24.09 -6.12
C LEU A 133 -27.86 23.25 -5.54
N LEU A 134 -29.11 23.66 -5.71
CA LEU A 134 -30.28 22.88 -5.33
C LEU A 134 -30.35 21.56 -6.10
N VAL A 135 -30.11 21.59 -7.41
CA VAL A 135 -30.05 20.38 -8.25
C VAL A 135 -28.90 19.46 -7.80
N GLN A 136 -27.72 20.01 -7.49
CA GLN A 136 -26.59 19.25 -6.94
C GLN A 136 -26.87 18.66 -5.56
N VAL A 137 -27.56 19.39 -4.68
CA VAL A 137 -28.01 18.86 -3.38
C VAL A 137 -28.95 17.68 -3.58
N LEU A 138 -29.92 17.79 -4.49
CA LEU A 138 -30.82 16.67 -4.79
C LEU A 138 -30.08 15.46 -5.34
N GLN A 139 -29.14 15.66 -6.28
CA GLN A 139 -28.28 14.60 -6.80
C GLN A 139 -27.50 13.89 -5.68
N ASN A 140 -26.78 14.64 -4.87
CA ASN A 140 -25.86 14.07 -3.88
C ASN A 140 -26.62 13.47 -2.69
N VAL A 141 -27.77 14.03 -2.28
CA VAL A 141 -28.60 13.42 -1.22
C VAL A 141 -29.11 12.04 -1.65
N MET A 142 -29.47 11.88 -2.92
CA MET A 142 -29.93 10.60 -3.48
C MET A 142 -28.84 9.53 -3.55
N GLU A 143 -27.55 9.89 -3.48
CA GLU A 143 -26.47 8.90 -3.33
C GLU A 143 -26.57 8.16 -1.99
N TYR A 144 -26.98 8.87 -0.93
CA TYR A 144 -27.04 8.36 0.44
C TYR A 144 -28.39 7.78 0.85
N THR A 145 -29.41 7.80 -0.02
CA THR A 145 -30.77 7.35 0.30
C THR A 145 -31.23 6.22 -0.64
N ASP A 146 -31.86 5.17 -0.10
CA ASP A 146 -32.42 4.07 -0.90
C ASP A 146 -33.81 4.34 -1.48
N ILE A 147 -34.11 5.61 -1.72
CA ILE A 147 -35.42 6.04 -2.22
C ILE A 147 -35.44 5.98 -3.75
N ASP A 148 -36.57 5.58 -4.34
CA ASP A 148 -36.78 5.63 -5.80
C ASP A 148 -36.69 7.09 -6.28
N GLY A 149 -35.81 7.34 -7.24
CA GLY A 149 -35.50 8.68 -7.75
C GLY A 149 -36.54 9.26 -8.69
N ARG A 150 -37.61 8.53 -9.02
CA ARG A 150 -38.62 8.96 -9.99
C ARG A 150 -39.19 10.35 -9.71
N GLU A 151 -39.65 10.64 -8.49
CA GLU A 151 -40.25 11.93 -8.18
C GLU A 151 -39.24 13.08 -8.28
N VAL A 152 -37.98 12.82 -7.91
CA VAL A 152 -36.89 13.78 -8.06
C VAL A 152 -36.61 14.03 -9.54
N ILE A 153 -36.62 12.98 -10.37
CA ILE A 153 -36.46 13.11 -11.82
C ILE A 153 -37.61 13.95 -12.42
N GLU A 154 -38.86 13.70 -12.05
CA GLU A 154 -40.01 14.51 -12.51
C GLU A 154 -39.85 15.99 -12.11
N ASP A 155 -39.39 16.27 -10.89
CA ASP A 155 -39.10 17.64 -10.44
C ASP A 155 -37.96 18.29 -11.23
N LEU A 156 -36.90 17.53 -11.52
CA LEU A 156 -35.77 17.98 -12.34
C LEU A 156 -36.19 18.27 -13.79
N LEU A 157 -37.07 17.45 -14.37
CA LEU A 157 -37.60 17.66 -15.72
C LEU A 157 -38.37 18.98 -15.87
N ASN A 158 -39.09 19.40 -14.83
CA ASN A 158 -39.76 20.68 -14.84
C ASN A 158 -38.78 21.86 -14.94
N GLN A 159 -37.52 21.68 -14.52
CA GLN A 159 -36.47 22.70 -14.61
C GLN A 159 -35.86 22.82 -16.02
N LEU A 160 -36.13 21.89 -16.94
CA LEU A 160 -35.66 21.99 -18.33
C LEU A 160 -36.31 23.13 -19.11
N ARG A 161 -37.44 23.66 -18.62
CA ARG A 161 -38.11 24.86 -19.16
C ARG A 161 -37.41 26.17 -18.78
N ALA A 162 -36.34 26.11 -17.99
CA ALA A 162 -35.58 27.30 -17.63
C ALA A 162 -34.82 27.86 -18.85
N ASP A 163 -34.78 29.19 -18.97
CA ASP A 163 -34.06 29.88 -20.05
C ASP A 163 -32.53 29.69 -19.98
N SER A 164 -32.00 29.23 -18.83
CA SER A 164 -30.57 29.09 -18.60
C SER A 164 -30.03 27.74 -19.08
N THR A 165 -29.08 27.79 -20.03
CA THR A 165 -28.38 26.60 -20.55
C THR A 165 -27.61 25.84 -19.47
N GLU A 166 -26.96 26.52 -18.53
CA GLU A 166 -26.22 25.87 -17.44
C GLU A 166 -27.13 25.09 -16.48
N VAL A 167 -28.33 25.62 -16.19
CA VAL A 167 -29.33 24.89 -15.39
C VAL A 167 -29.78 23.65 -16.15
N ARG A 168 -30.08 23.76 -17.45
CA ARG A 168 -30.49 22.63 -18.30
C ARG A 168 -29.41 21.54 -18.35
N VAL A 169 -28.14 21.91 -18.52
CA VAL A 169 -27.01 20.97 -18.51
C VAL A 169 -26.89 20.27 -17.15
N GLN A 170 -26.90 21.03 -16.05
CA GLN A 170 -26.83 20.46 -14.71
C GLN A 170 -28.00 19.50 -14.44
N VAL A 171 -29.20 19.80 -14.94
CA VAL A 171 -30.36 18.91 -14.84
C VAL A 171 -30.12 17.60 -15.59
N TYR A 172 -29.62 17.64 -16.83
CA TYR A 172 -29.30 16.43 -17.58
C TYR A 172 -28.21 15.61 -16.91
N ASP A 173 -27.14 16.25 -16.43
CA ASP A 173 -26.04 15.59 -15.71
C ASP A 173 -26.53 14.95 -14.40
N SER A 174 -27.43 15.61 -13.67
CA SER A 174 -28.00 15.06 -12.44
C SER A 174 -28.95 13.90 -12.73
N ILE A 175 -29.81 13.96 -13.76
CA ILE A 175 -30.65 12.83 -14.16
C ILE A 175 -29.77 11.65 -14.58
N SER A 176 -28.75 11.92 -15.42
CA SER A 176 -27.74 10.94 -15.83
C SER A 176 -27.09 10.26 -14.62
N HIS A 177 -26.65 11.04 -13.64
CA HIS A 177 -26.07 10.53 -12.40
C HIS A 177 -27.04 9.62 -11.63
N LEU A 178 -28.29 10.07 -11.41
CA LEU A 178 -29.31 9.30 -10.69
C LEU A 178 -29.62 7.95 -11.36
N VAL A 179 -29.64 7.91 -12.69
CA VAL A 179 -29.78 6.66 -13.45
C VAL A 179 -28.56 5.76 -13.26
N LYS A 180 -27.35 6.32 -13.30
CA LYS A 180 -26.11 5.58 -13.13
C LYS A 180 -25.96 4.91 -11.77
N ILE A 181 -26.41 5.57 -10.68
CA ILE A 181 -26.42 5.00 -9.33
C ILE A 181 -27.62 4.07 -9.07
N GLY A 182 -28.43 3.77 -10.09
CA GLY A 182 -29.51 2.77 -10.01
C GLY A 182 -30.76 3.26 -9.28
N ARG A 183 -30.95 4.57 -9.11
CA ARG A 183 -32.15 5.13 -8.45
C ARG A 183 -33.39 5.12 -9.35
N LEU A 184 -33.23 4.78 -10.63
CA LEU A 184 -34.33 4.46 -11.55
C LEU A 184 -34.19 2.99 -11.98
N SER A 185 -35.02 2.10 -11.44
CA SER A 185 -34.94 0.66 -11.72
C SER A 185 -35.78 0.26 -12.96
N GLY A 186 -35.25 -0.65 -13.79
CA GLY A 186 -35.95 -1.19 -14.97
C GLY A 186 -37.02 -2.24 -14.67
N LEU A 187 -37.24 -2.59 -13.39
CA LEU A 187 -38.19 -3.62 -12.96
C LEU A 187 -39.65 -3.14 -12.96
N SER A 188 -39.87 -1.82 -12.91
CA SER A 188 -41.20 -1.21 -12.91
C SER A 188 -41.58 -0.73 -14.32
N ALA A 189 -42.74 -1.17 -14.83
CA ALA A 189 -43.26 -0.73 -16.12
C ALA A 189 -43.38 0.81 -16.21
N SER A 190 -43.63 1.49 -15.08
CA SER A 190 -43.69 2.95 -15.06
C SER A 190 -42.33 3.61 -15.23
N ASN A 191 -41.25 2.99 -14.74
CA ASN A 191 -39.89 3.53 -14.89
C ASN A 191 -39.38 3.32 -16.32
N VAL A 192 -39.76 2.23 -16.97
CA VAL A 192 -39.51 1.99 -18.40
C VAL A 192 -40.21 3.04 -19.27
N ASN A 193 -41.47 3.39 -18.95
CA ASN A 193 -42.19 4.45 -19.66
C ASN A 193 -41.53 5.82 -19.47
N THR A 194 -41.11 6.15 -18.25
CA THR A 194 -40.33 7.38 -17.98
C THR A 194 -39.01 7.38 -18.75
N ALA A 195 -38.28 6.27 -18.78
CA ALA A 195 -37.04 6.14 -19.54
C ALA A 195 -37.26 6.34 -21.06
N ASN A 196 -38.31 5.76 -21.64
CA ASN A 196 -38.67 5.95 -23.05
C ASN A 196 -39.04 7.42 -23.36
N ALA A 197 -39.78 8.08 -22.47
CA ALA A 197 -40.11 9.50 -22.61
C ALA A 197 -38.85 10.38 -22.53
N LEU A 198 -37.94 10.07 -21.59
CA LEU A 198 -36.66 10.75 -21.44
C LEU A 198 -35.76 10.57 -22.68
N ILE A 199 -35.69 9.37 -23.25
CA ILE A 199 -34.94 9.13 -24.50
C ILE A 199 -35.54 9.95 -25.64
N THR A 200 -36.86 9.94 -25.80
CA THR A 200 -37.53 10.72 -26.87
C THR A 200 -37.23 12.21 -26.76
N MET A 201 -37.28 12.75 -25.55
CA MET A 201 -36.93 14.14 -25.27
C MET A 201 -35.44 14.41 -25.51
N ALA A 202 -34.55 13.57 -24.99
CA ALA A 202 -33.11 13.70 -25.20
C ALA A 202 -32.75 13.68 -26.69
N VAL A 203 -33.37 12.81 -27.49
CA VAL A 203 -33.17 12.74 -28.96
C VAL A 203 -33.63 14.04 -29.64
N SER A 204 -34.73 14.65 -29.21
CA SER A 204 -35.19 15.94 -29.78
C SER A 204 -34.21 17.09 -29.49
N GLU A 205 -33.56 17.04 -28.33
CA GLU A 205 -32.62 18.06 -27.83
C GLU A 205 -31.21 17.91 -28.41
N LEU A 206 -30.92 16.82 -29.13
CA LEU A 206 -29.67 16.64 -29.87
C LEU A 206 -29.50 17.67 -31.01
N THR A 207 -30.55 18.37 -31.39
CA THR A 207 -30.50 19.47 -32.38
C THR A 207 -30.35 20.86 -31.75
N ASP A 208 -30.18 20.95 -30.42
CA ASP A 208 -30.00 22.22 -29.71
C ASP A 208 -28.73 22.95 -30.19
N ARG A 209 -28.80 24.28 -30.20
CA ARG A 209 -27.70 25.16 -30.63
C ARG A 209 -26.47 25.03 -29.73
N HIS A 210 -26.68 24.78 -28.44
CA HIS A 210 -25.62 24.77 -27.44
C HIS A 210 -24.97 23.38 -27.32
N HIS A 211 -23.67 23.32 -27.60
CA HIS A 211 -22.92 22.06 -27.62
C HIS A 211 -22.95 21.29 -26.28
N ARG A 212 -22.93 21.98 -25.13
CA ARG A 212 -23.02 21.34 -23.81
C ARG A 212 -24.32 20.54 -23.61
N ILE A 213 -25.44 21.02 -24.17
CA ILE A 213 -26.72 20.30 -24.10
C ILE A 213 -26.61 19.04 -24.94
N ARG A 214 -26.17 19.15 -26.21
CA ARG A 214 -25.93 18.00 -27.09
C ARG A 214 -25.03 16.94 -26.44
N SER A 215 -23.92 17.35 -25.83
CA SER A 215 -23.00 16.45 -25.11
C SER A 215 -23.68 15.74 -23.93
N ALA A 216 -24.45 16.46 -23.10
CA ALA A 216 -25.11 15.90 -21.91
C ALA A 216 -26.23 14.91 -22.30
N VAL A 217 -27.05 15.25 -23.31
CA VAL A 217 -28.13 14.36 -23.74
C VAL A 217 -27.63 13.08 -24.43
N LEU A 218 -26.47 13.13 -25.12
CA LEU A 218 -25.82 11.92 -25.67
C LEU A 218 -25.45 10.92 -24.57
N GLN A 219 -24.91 11.39 -23.44
CA GLN A 219 -24.56 10.53 -22.30
C GLN A 219 -25.81 9.98 -21.62
N LEU A 220 -26.84 10.84 -21.47
CA LEU A 220 -28.12 10.44 -20.92
C LEU A 220 -28.78 9.32 -21.74
N ILE A 221 -28.77 9.42 -23.08
CA ILE A 221 -29.32 8.37 -23.97
C ILE A 221 -28.61 7.03 -23.72
N ALA A 222 -27.27 7.03 -23.64
CA ALA A 222 -26.50 5.81 -23.41
C ALA A 222 -26.83 5.14 -22.07
N GLN A 223 -27.13 5.92 -21.04
CA GLN A 223 -27.47 5.42 -19.70
C GLN A 223 -28.91 4.96 -19.56
N LEU A 224 -29.84 5.54 -20.31
CA LEU A 224 -31.25 5.16 -20.31
C LEU A 224 -31.54 3.95 -21.19
N ALA A 225 -30.77 3.74 -22.27
CA ALA A 225 -30.98 2.65 -23.21
C ALA A 225 -31.11 1.25 -22.56
N PRO A 226 -30.29 0.85 -21.58
CA PRO A 226 -30.40 -0.46 -20.92
C PRO A 226 -31.73 -0.68 -20.20
N LEU A 227 -32.34 0.38 -19.66
CA LEU A 227 -33.62 0.29 -18.94
C LEU A 227 -34.80 -0.02 -19.87
N THR A 228 -34.64 0.25 -21.16
CA THR A 228 -35.67 -0.01 -22.18
C THR A 228 -35.55 -1.41 -22.80
N ASN A 229 -34.47 -2.14 -22.50
CA ASN A 229 -34.11 -3.42 -23.11
C ASN A 229 -34.69 -4.62 -22.33
N MET A 230 -36.01 -4.65 -22.13
CA MET A 230 -36.74 -5.79 -21.56
C MET A 230 -37.33 -6.70 -22.65
N ASP A 231 -36.58 -6.96 -23.72
CA ASP A 231 -36.92 -7.93 -24.76
C ASP A 231 -35.85 -9.04 -24.78
N ASN A 232 -35.93 -9.96 -23.82
CA ASN A 232 -35.34 -11.32 -23.96
C ASN A 232 -35.85 -12.33 -22.90
N SER A 233 -37.08 -12.17 -22.39
CA SER A 233 -37.75 -13.26 -21.67
C SER A 233 -39.19 -13.44 -22.15
N VAL A 234 -39.43 -14.61 -22.74
CA VAL A 234 -40.72 -15.25 -23.06
C VAL A 234 -41.36 -14.81 -24.38
N GLY A 235 -41.36 -15.74 -25.34
CA GLY A 235 -41.90 -15.54 -26.68
C GLY A 235 -43.39 -15.21 -26.69
N GLN A 236 -43.72 -14.11 -27.36
CA GLN A 236 -45.02 -13.90 -27.99
C GLN A 236 -44.81 -13.37 -29.42
N PRO A 237 -45.72 -13.69 -30.36
CA PRO A 237 -45.56 -13.30 -31.75
C PRO A 237 -45.81 -11.81 -31.94
N LYS A 238 -45.00 -11.20 -32.80
CA LYS A 238 -45.13 -9.82 -33.28
C LYS A 238 -46.34 -9.68 -34.20
N ASP A 239 -47.49 -9.31 -33.66
CA ASP A 239 -48.62 -8.80 -34.44
C ASP A 239 -49.42 -7.76 -33.65
N SER A 240 -48.91 -6.53 -33.59
CA SER A 240 -49.72 -5.33 -33.37
C SER A 240 -48.91 -4.06 -33.68
N LYS A 241 -49.35 -3.34 -34.70
CA LYS A 241 -48.89 -1.98 -35.01
C LYS A 241 -49.50 -1.01 -34.00
N SER A 242 -48.76 -0.68 -32.95
CA SER A 242 -48.98 0.39 -31.96
C SER A 242 -47.75 0.34 -31.04
N GLU A 243 -46.93 1.36 -30.79
CA GLU A 243 -47.19 2.80 -30.58
C GLU A 243 -45.93 3.61 -30.95
N GLN A 244 -46.10 4.89 -31.28
CA GLN A 244 -45.01 5.83 -31.62
C GLN A 244 -44.09 6.07 -30.41
N GLY A 245 -42.79 5.79 -30.51
CA GLY A 245 -41.78 6.30 -29.56
C GLY A 245 -40.69 5.33 -29.09
N GLN A 246 -40.68 4.06 -29.50
CA GLN A 246 -39.62 3.12 -29.10
C GLN A 246 -38.50 3.08 -30.16
N TYR A 247 -37.29 3.49 -29.76
CA TYR A 247 -36.08 3.37 -30.58
C TYR A 247 -35.48 1.97 -30.41
N SER A 248 -35.15 1.28 -31.51
CA SER A 248 -34.42 0.02 -31.38
C SER A 248 -32.98 0.27 -30.93
N GLN A 249 -32.33 -0.77 -30.39
CA GLN A 249 -30.91 -0.74 -30.04
C GLN A 249 -30.01 -0.25 -31.19
N ASN A 250 -30.32 -0.64 -32.43
CA ASN A 250 -29.54 -0.22 -33.59
C ASN A 250 -29.82 1.25 -33.94
N ASP A 251 -31.07 1.71 -33.80
CA ASP A 251 -31.43 3.10 -34.08
C ASP A 251 -30.70 4.05 -33.14
N LEU A 252 -30.60 3.72 -31.84
CA LEU A 252 -29.87 4.53 -30.86
C LEU A 252 -28.37 4.62 -31.20
N GLN A 253 -27.75 3.52 -31.61
CA GLN A 253 -26.35 3.54 -32.04
C GLN A 253 -26.14 4.42 -33.28
N VAL A 254 -27.04 4.32 -34.27
CA VAL A 254 -26.98 5.16 -35.48
C VAL A 254 -27.17 6.64 -35.14
N ILE A 255 -28.16 6.97 -34.30
CA ILE A 255 -28.42 8.34 -33.85
C ILE A 255 -27.17 8.92 -33.17
N ILE A 256 -26.57 8.21 -32.22
CA ILE A 256 -25.35 8.66 -31.53
C ILE A 256 -24.19 8.80 -32.52
N SER A 257 -24.02 7.86 -33.45
CA SER A 257 -22.92 7.85 -34.42
C SER A 257 -22.90 9.08 -35.34
N ASN A 258 -24.07 9.66 -35.66
CA ASN A 258 -24.15 10.88 -36.47
C ASN A 258 -23.42 12.07 -35.81
N TYR A 259 -23.37 12.11 -34.48
CA TYR A 259 -22.72 13.18 -33.71
C TYR A 259 -21.21 13.00 -33.55
N VAL A 260 -20.63 11.90 -34.05
CA VAL A 260 -19.17 11.74 -34.15
C VAL A 260 -18.57 12.71 -35.18
N THR A 261 -19.39 13.30 -36.06
CA THR A 261 -18.96 14.33 -37.04
C THR A 261 -19.45 15.74 -36.67
N ASP A 262 -19.88 15.96 -35.42
CA ASP A 262 -20.34 17.28 -34.95
C ASP A 262 -19.22 18.35 -35.06
N PRO A 263 -19.54 19.61 -35.39
CA PRO A 263 -18.56 20.69 -35.44
C PRO A 263 -17.77 20.87 -34.13
N GLU A 264 -18.38 20.61 -32.97
CA GLU A 264 -17.73 20.77 -31.68
C GLU A 264 -17.03 19.46 -31.22
N PRO A 265 -15.71 19.49 -30.92
CA PRO A 265 -14.97 18.29 -30.49
C PRO A 265 -15.50 17.63 -29.22
N ARG A 266 -16.02 18.43 -28.27
CA ARG A 266 -16.63 17.92 -27.03
C ARG A 266 -17.89 17.10 -27.28
N VAL A 267 -18.63 17.39 -28.34
CA VAL A 267 -19.82 16.61 -28.74
C VAL A 267 -19.37 15.32 -29.41
N ARG A 268 -18.38 15.37 -30.31
CA ARG A 268 -17.77 14.18 -30.94
C ARG A 268 -17.24 13.18 -29.91
N LYS A 269 -16.49 13.67 -28.92
CA LYS A 269 -16.02 12.87 -27.78
C LYS A 269 -17.18 12.25 -27.02
N SER A 270 -18.20 13.04 -26.68
CA SER A 270 -19.37 12.55 -25.94
C SER A 270 -20.09 11.46 -26.72
N ALA A 271 -20.24 11.60 -28.03
CA ALA A 271 -20.86 10.60 -28.90
C ALA A 271 -20.09 9.26 -28.88
N LEU A 272 -18.76 9.29 -29.03
CA LEU A 272 -17.93 8.08 -28.95
C LEU A 272 -18.01 7.45 -27.56
N ARG A 273 -17.92 8.25 -26.51
CA ARG A 273 -18.05 7.78 -25.12
C ARG A 273 -19.41 7.15 -24.85
N SER A 274 -20.48 7.69 -25.41
CA SER A 274 -21.83 7.12 -25.34
C SER A 274 -21.92 5.76 -26.03
N LEU A 275 -21.26 5.56 -27.18
CA LEU A 275 -21.19 4.24 -27.83
C LEU A 275 -20.42 3.22 -26.96
N LEU A 276 -19.31 3.64 -26.36
CA LEU A 276 -18.53 2.80 -25.43
C LEU A 276 -19.34 2.45 -24.18
N GLU A 277 -20.10 3.41 -23.64
CA GLU A 277 -20.97 3.19 -22.48
C GLU A 277 -22.09 2.21 -22.80
N LEU A 278 -22.75 2.33 -23.96
CA LEU A 278 -23.73 1.33 -24.43
C LEU A 278 -23.12 -0.07 -24.42
N HIS A 279 -21.90 -0.22 -24.96
CA HIS A 279 -21.21 -1.50 -24.95
C HIS A 279 -20.96 -2.04 -23.54
N SER A 280 -20.47 -1.19 -22.63
CA SER A 280 -20.24 -1.58 -21.23
C SER A 280 -21.50 -2.04 -20.50
N LYS A 281 -22.68 -1.61 -20.97
CA LYS A 281 -24.00 -2.01 -20.46
C LYS A 281 -24.60 -3.24 -21.15
N GLY A 282 -23.80 -3.98 -21.93
CA GLY A 282 -24.18 -5.24 -22.56
C GLY A 282 -24.73 -5.10 -23.99
N PHE A 283 -24.74 -3.90 -24.57
CA PHE A 283 -25.15 -3.72 -25.96
C PHE A 283 -24.06 -4.22 -26.90
N LYS A 284 -24.42 -5.13 -27.81
CA LYS A 284 -23.55 -5.49 -28.93
C LYS A 284 -23.51 -4.34 -29.94
N LEU A 285 -22.32 -3.78 -30.15
CA LEU A 285 -22.12 -2.70 -31.13
C LEU A 285 -22.24 -3.23 -32.57
N ALA A 286 -22.92 -2.48 -33.43
CA ALA A 286 -23.01 -2.79 -34.85
C ALA A 286 -21.65 -2.63 -35.53
N LEU A 287 -21.33 -3.50 -36.50
CA LEU A 287 -20.07 -3.43 -37.22
C LEU A 287 -19.86 -2.10 -37.96
N THR A 288 -20.94 -1.45 -38.41
CA THR A 288 -20.89 -0.12 -39.05
C THR A 288 -20.25 0.95 -38.17
N MET A 289 -20.20 0.74 -36.85
CA MET A 289 -19.49 1.62 -35.92
C MET A 289 -17.97 1.55 -36.10
N TYR A 290 -17.43 0.58 -36.83
CA TYR A 290 -15.99 0.48 -37.10
C TYR A 290 -15.53 1.59 -38.05
N ASP A 291 -16.31 1.86 -39.09
CA ASP A 291 -16.03 2.98 -40.00
C ASP A 291 -16.08 4.32 -39.26
N VAL A 292 -17.03 4.47 -38.32
CA VAL A 292 -17.15 5.63 -37.43
C VAL A 292 -15.92 5.76 -36.53
N ALA A 293 -15.42 4.65 -35.98
CA ALA A 293 -14.21 4.63 -35.16
C ALA A 293 -12.96 5.02 -35.97
N ILE A 294 -12.83 4.55 -37.21
CA ILE A 294 -11.73 4.93 -38.11
C ILE A 294 -11.75 6.44 -38.40
N VAL A 295 -12.92 7.02 -38.67
CA VAL A 295 -13.05 8.47 -38.88
C VAL A 295 -12.58 9.24 -37.65
N ALA A 296 -12.92 8.76 -36.44
CA ALA A 296 -12.49 9.38 -35.19
C ALA A 296 -10.98 9.32 -34.93
N LEU A 297 -10.24 8.37 -35.52
CA LEU A 297 -8.77 8.28 -35.36
C LEU A 297 -8.02 9.42 -36.04
N VAL A 298 -8.61 10.09 -37.04
CA VAL A 298 -7.98 11.20 -37.79
C VAL A 298 -8.53 12.56 -37.34
N ASP A 299 -9.21 12.61 -36.20
CA ASP A 299 -9.80 13.83 -35.65
C ASP A 299 -8.71 14.84 -35.24
N ASP A 300 -8.99 16.13 -35.31
CA ASP A 300 -8.08 17.19 -34.89
C ASP A 300 -7.89 17.23 -33.37
N TYR A 301 -8.87 16.78 -32.60
CA TYR A 301 -8.83 16.80 -31.14
C TYR A 301 -8.37 15.47 -30.53
N GLN A 302 -7.34 15.54 -29.68
CA GLN A 302 -6.70 14.35 -29.11
C GLN A 302 -7.68 13.46 -28.31
N GLU A 303 -8.65 14.04 -27.58
CA GLU A 303 -9.58 13.24 -26.77
C GLU A 303 -10.54 12.43 -27.64
N VAL A 304 -10.88 12.90 -28.84
CA VAL A 304 -11.72 12.16 -29.79
C VAL A 304 -10.95 10.95 -30.33
N ARG A 305 -9.68 11.16 -30.72
CA ARG A 305 -8.79 10.07 -31.17
C ARG A 305 -8.61 9.00 -30.09
N MET A 306 -8.51 9.40 -28.83
CA MET A 306 -8.42 8.48 -27.69
C MET A 306 -9.66 7.58 -27.54
N GLU A 307 -10.87 8.14 -27.62
CA GLU A 307 -12.11 7.34 -27.57
C GLU A 307 -12.27 6.50 -28.85
N GLY A 308 -11.78 6.98 -30.00
CA GLY A 308 -11.69 6.23 -31.25
C GLY A 308 -10.85 4.96 -31.12
N LEU A 309 -9.67 5.04 -30.47
CA LEU A 309 -8.82 3.88 -30.17
C LEU A 309 -9.56 2.83 -29.34
N ASP A 310 -10.32 3.24 -28.32
CA ASP A 310 -11.12 2.31 -27.50
C ASP A 310 -12.16 1.58 -28.34
N LEU A 311 -12.85 2.32 -29.22
CA LEU A 311 -13.92 1.78 -30.06
C LEU A 311 -13.37 0.81 -31.12
N VAL A 312 -12.23 1.13 -31.74
CA VAL A 312 -11.52 0.24 -32.68
C VAL A 312 -11.15 -1.08 -32.00
N TYR A 313 -10.57 -1.02 -30.80
CA TYR A 313 -10.20 -2.22 -30.05
C TYR A 313 -11.42 -3.09 -29.71
N ILE A 314 -12.47 -2.49 -29.15
CA ILE A 314 -13.70 -3.23 -28.79
C ILE A 314 -14.32 -3.91 -30.03
N LEU A 315 -14.46 -3.19 -31.14
CA LEU A 315 -15.05 -3.77 -32.35
C LEU A 315 -14.18 -4.88 -32.94
N SER A 316 -12.85 -4.74 -32.87
CA SER A 316 -11.90 -5.78 -33.30
C SER A 316 -12.00 -7.06 -32.47
N THR A 317 -12.33 -6.96 -31.18
CA THR A 317 -12.53 -8.12 -30.30
C THR A 317 -13.92 -8.74 -30.46
N LEU A 318 -14.94 -7.95 -30.82
CA LEU A 318 -16.29 -8.45 -31.11
C LEU A 318 -16.39 -9.18 -32.45
N TYR A 319 -15.64 -8.76 -33.47
CA TYR A 319 -15.71 -9.30 -34.83
C TYR A 319 -14.33 -9.65 -35.43
N PRO A 320 -13.45 -10.39 -34.75
CA PRO A 320 -12.03 -10.53 -35.12
C PRO A 320 -11.80 -11.13 -36.50
N ASN A 321 -12.61 -12.11 -36.89
CA ASN A 321 -12.49 -12.85 -38.15
C ASN A 321 -13.24 -12.20 -39.32
N GLN A 322 -13.94 -11.09 -39.08
CA GLN A 322 -14.68 -10.42 -40.14
C GLN A 322 -13.71 -9.76 -41.12
N VAL A 323 -13.97 -9.91 -42.41
CA VAL A 323 -13.14 -9.32 -43.45
C VAL A 323 -13.59 -7.89 -43.71
N VAL A 324 -12.66 -6.95 -43.64
CA VAL A 324 -12.87 -5.56 -44.05
C VAL A 324 -12.11 -5.29 -45.34
N GLN A 325 -12.74 -4.53 -46.23
CA GLN A 325 -12.08 -4.02 -47.43
C GLN A 325 -11.49 -2.65 -47.10
N ASN A 326 -10.17 -2.53 -47.17
CA ASN A 326 -9.50 -1.25 -46.95
C ASN A 326 -9.74 -0.34 -48.16
N PRO A 327 -10.43 0.81 -48.02
CA PRO A 327 -10.71 1.71 -49.14
C PRO A 327 -9.45 2.36 -49.73
N LEU A 328 -8.35 2.40 -48.98
CA LEU A 328 -7.06 2.98 -49.40
C LEU A 328 -6.19 2.02 -50.20
N ALA A 329 -6.53 0.73 -50.25
CA ALA A 329 -5.77 -0.25 -51.02
C ALA A 329 -6.37 -0.38 -52.42
N THR A 330 -5.64 0.08 -53.45
CA THR A 330 -5.99 -0.15 -54.87
C THR A 330 -5.90 -1.63 -55.28
N GLN A 331 -5.72 -2.54 -54.32
CA GLN A 331 -5.80 -3.99 -54.48
C GLN A 331 -6.68 -4.58 -53.39
N LEU A 332 -7.66 -5.39 -53.81
CA LEU A 332 -8.57 -6.22 -53.01
C LEU A 332 -7.81 -7.21 -52.11
N GLN A 333 -7.12 -6.74 -51.06
CA GLN A 333 -6.69 -7.60 -49.98
C GLN A 333 -7.70 -7.50 -48.85
N ALA A 334 -8.56 -8.52 -48.82
CA ALA A 334 -9.41 -8.84 -47.68
C ALA A 334 -8.53 -9.09 -46.45
N THR A 335 -8.55 -8.15 -45.49
CA THR A 335 -7.81 -8.28 -44.22
C THR A 335 -8.81 -8.55 -43.10
N ARG A 336 -8.43 -9.39 -42.12
CA ARG A 336 -9.26 -9.62 -40.92
C ARG A 336 -9.36 -8.33 -40.12
N LEU A 337 -10.51 -8.07 -39.52
CA LEU A 337 -10.77 -6.86 -38.75
C LEU A 337 -9.73 -6.66 -37.63
N VAL A 338 -9.34 -7.74 -36.95
CA VAL A 338 -8.31 -7.68 -35.90
C VAL A 338 -6.95 -7.23 -36.43
N ASP A 339 -6.59 -7.64 -37.65
CA ASP A 339 -5.33 -7.28 -38.28
C ASP A 339 -5.38 -5.84 -38.81
N ASP A 340 -6.50 -5.42 -39.41
CA ASP A 340 -6.71 -4.02 -39.84
C ASP A 340 -6.70 -3.06 -38.64
N ALA A 341 -7.43 -3.39 -37.57
CA ALA A 341 -7.46 -2.62 -36.33
C ALA A 341 -6.06 -2.49 -35.71
N PHE A 342 -5.28 -3.57 -35.69
CA PHE A 342 -3.89 -3.52 -35.22
C PHE A 342 -3.04 -2.55 -36.05
N ILE A 343 -3.14 -2.59 -37.38
CA ILE A 343 -2.42 -1.66 -38.27
C ILE A 343 -2.82 -0.21 -37.99
N ARG A 344 -4.12 0.06 -37.80
CA ARG A 344 -4.61 1.40 -37.45
C ARG A 344 -4.07 1.88 -36.12
N VAL A 345 -3.98 1.01 -35.11
CA VAL A 345 -3.38 1.36 -33.82
C VAL A 345 -1.88 1.60 -33.97
N CYS A 346 -1.18 0.85 -34.82
CA CYS A 346 0.23 1.12 -35.14
C CYS A 346 0.45 2.51 -35.75
N ASP A 347 -0.44 2.96 -36.65
CA ASP A 347 -0.38 4.32 -37.21
C ASP A 347 -0.44 5.39 -36.10
N MET A 348 -1.25 5.14 -35.06
CA MET A 348 -1.44 6.06 -33.92
C MET A 348 -0.24 6.13 -32.97
N VAL A 349 0.76 5.24 -33.11
CA VAL A 349 2.03 5.37 -32.39
C VAL A 349 2.80 6.59 -32.88
N ASN A 350 2.55 7.07 -34.10
CA ASN A 350 3.18 8.27 -34.66
C ASN A 350 2.32 9.54 -34.49
N ASP A 351 1.38 9.54 -33.55
CA ASP A 351 0.48 10.68 -33.31
C ASP A 351 1.21 11.92 -32.76
N SER A 352 0.70 13.11 -33.08
CA SER A 352 1.26 14.37 -32.58
C SER A 352 1.15 14.52 -31.05
N SER A 353 0.16 13.89 -30.43
CA SER A 353 -0.08 13.95 -28.98
C SER A 353 0.57 12.74 -28.28
N MET A 354 1.48 13.03 -27.36
CA MET A 354 2.10 12.04 -26.46
C MET A 354 1.07 11.10 -25.81
N ILE A 355 -0.07 11.63 -25.36
CA ILE A 355 -1.09 10.85 -24.64
C ILE A 355 -1.72 9.80 -25.57
N VAL A 356 -1.94 10.17 -26.84
CA VAL A 356 -2.45 9.26 -27.87
C VAL A 356 -1.40 8.20 -28.21
N ARG A 357 -0.13 8.59 -28.40
CA ARG A 357 0.98 7.64 -28.63
C ARG A 357 1.10 6.62 -27.52
N ALA A 358 1.09 7.07 -26.26
CA ALA A 358 1.18 6.18 -25.10
C ALA A 358 0.01 5.19 -25.03
N LYS A 359 -1.23 5.67 -25.29
CA LYS A 359 -2.40 4.79 -25.35
C LYS A 359 -2.33 3.81 -26.52
N ALA A 360 -1.91 4.27 -27.70
CA ALA A 360 -1.73 3.42 -28.87
C ALA A 360 -0.72 2.30 -28.59
N CYS A 361 0.46 2.65 -28.06
CA CYS A 361 1.48 1.68 -27.63
C CYS A 361 0.89 0.66 -26.65
N SER A 362 0.22 1.11 -25.58
CA SER A 362 -0.42 0.24 -24.59
C SER A 362 -1.47 -0.70 -25.21
N PHE A 363 -2.17 -0.25 -26.25
CA PHE A 363 -3.19 -1.02 -26.94
C PHE A 363 -2.60 -2.14 -27.79
N LEU A 364 -1.43 -1.94 -28.41
CA LEU A 364 -0.76 -2.97 -29.21
C LEU A 364 -0.57 -4.27 -28.42
N GLY A 365 -0.25 -4.18 -27.13
CA GLY A 365 -0.09 -5.34 -26.25
C GLY A 365 -1.35 -6.18 -26.05
N ARG A 366 -2.54 -5.59 -26.26
CA ARG A 366 -3.83 -6.26 -26.04
C ARG A 366 -4.26 -7.13 -27.22
N PHE A 367 -3.65 -6.96 -28.39
CA PHE A 367 -4.02 -7.67 -29.61
C PHE A 367 -3.37 -9.06 -29.69
N LYS A 368 -3.98 -10.05 -29.03
CA LYS A 368 -3.42 -11.42 -28.91
C LYS A 368 -3.56 -12.30 -30.16
N SER A 369 -4.50 -11.99 -31.05
CA SER A 369 -4.87 -12.83 -32.22
C SER A 369 -4.41 -12.30 -33.58
N VAL A 370 -3.48 -11.32 -33.57
CA VAL A 370 -2.95 -10.71 -34.78
C VAL A 370 -2.01 -11.67 -35.51
N SER A 371 -2.04 -11.62 -36.84
CA SER A 371 -1.15 -12.42 -37.66
C SER A 371 0.32 -12.06 -37.41
N TYR A 372 1.17 -13.09 -37.26
CA TYR A 372 2.62 -12.91 -37.10
C TYR A 372 3.25 -12.04 -38.21
N LYS A 373 2.65 -11.99 -39.41
CA LYS A 373 3.07 -11.10 -40.50
C LYS A 373 3.07 -9.63 -40.10
N PHE A 374 2.02 -9.16 -39.41
CA PHE A 374 1.92 -7.76 -39.00
C PHE A 374 2.70 -7.50 -37.70
N LEU A 375 2.75 -8.47 -36.80
CA LEU A 375 3.61 -8.38 -35.60
C LEU A 375 5.09 -8.26 -35.98
N SER A 376 5.61 -9.12 -36.87
CA SER A 376 7.02 -9.02 -37.28
C SER A 376 7.36 -7.71 -38.01
N GLN A 377 6.37 -7.04 -38.62
CA GLN A 377 6.56 -5.73 -39.25
C GLN A 377 6.80 -4.60 -38.24
N THR A 378 6.32 -4.69 -37.00
CA THR A 378 6.49 -3.62 -35.99
C THR A 378 7.94 -3.37 -35.60
N PHE A 379 8.82 -4.34 -35.84
CA PHE A 379 10.27 -4.19 -35.66
C PHE A 379 11.03 -3.97 -36.98
N SER A 380 10.35 -4.03 -38.13
CA SER A 380 11.03 -3.86 -39.42
C SER A 380 11.39 -2.40 -39.67
N LYS A 381 12.69 -2.14 -39.89
CA LYS A 381 13.23 -0.83 -40.29
C LYS A 381 13.12 -0.56 -41.81
N GLN A 382 12.68 -1.53 -42.61
CA GLN A 382 12.54 -1.40 -44.06
C GLN A 382 11.08 -1.54 -44.48
N ILE A 383 10.54 -0.51 -45.14
CA ILE A 383 9.28 -0.62 -45.90
C ILE A 383 9.47 -1.76 -46.90
N MET A 384 8.75 -2.87 -46.72
CA MET A 384 8.93 -4.06 -47.55
C MET A 384 8.45 -3.81 -48.99
N ALA A 385 9.31 -3.25 -49.84
CA ALA A 385 9.17 -3.21 -51.30
C ALA A 385 9.34 -4.60 -51.97
N ARG A 386 9.06 -5.69 -51.26
CA ARG A 386 9.18 -7.09 -51.75
C ARG A 386 7.84 -7.78 -52.01
N LEU A 387 6.80 -7.02 -52.32
CA LEU A 387 5.71 -7.52 -53.17
C LEU A 387 5.99 -7.10 -54.62
N LYS A 388 7.06 -7.64 -55.22
CA LYS A 388 7.07 -7.81 -56.67
C LYS A 388 5.94 -8.79 -56.97
N VAL A 389 4.77 -8.24 -57.26
CA VAL A 389 3.76 -8.97 -58.02
C VAL A 389 4.45 -9.37 -59.31
N ASP A 390 4.64 -10.67 -59.52
CA ASP A 390 4.92 -11.21 -60.85
C ASP A 390 3.70 -10.92 -61.73
N VAL A 391 3.60 -9.69 -62.21
CA VAL A 391 2.76 -9.38 -63.35
C VAL A 391 3.49 -9.98 -64.53
N ALA A 392 3.12 -11.22 -64.86
CA ALA A 392 3.52 -11.87 -66.09
C ALA A 392 3.38 -10.88 -67.25
N PRO A 393 4.45 -10.58 -68.02
CA PRO A 393 4.36 -9.61 -69.09
C PRO A 393 3.64 -10.23 -70.28
N LYS A 394 2.33 -10.01 -70.38
CA LYS A 394 1.62 -10.05 -71.66
C LYS A 394 2.05 -8.84 -72.47
N ASN A 395 3.18 -8.96 -73.18
CA ASN A 395 3.50 -8.20 -74.39
C ASN A 395 4.63 -8.91 -75.16
N LEU A 396 4.24 -9.95 -75.93
CA LEU A 396 5.05 -10.54 -76.97
C LEU A 396 5.07 -9.64 -78.21
N ALA A 397 5.75 -8.49 -78.18
CA ALA A 397 6.08 -7.71 -79.39
C ALA A 397 7.02 -6.49 -79.13
N ALA A 398 8.15 -6.66 -78.43
CA ALA A 398 9.15 -5.57 -78.35
C ALA A 398 10.56 -6.08 -78.63
N GLY A 399 11.18 -5.53 -79.68
CA GLY A 399 12.49 -5.94 -80.19
C GLY A 399 13.67 -5.54 -79.29
N PRO A 400 14.85 -6.15 -79.50
CA PRO A 400 16.02 -6.04 -78.61
C PRO A 400 16.56 -4.61 -78.42
N ALA A 401 16.34 -3.70 -79.37
CA ALA A 401 16.76 -2.30 -79.27
C ALA A 401 16.01 -1.51 -78.18
N GLN A 402 14.76 -1.87 -77.88
CA GLN A 402 13.93 -1.18 -76.88
C GLN A 402 14.26 -1.62 -75.44
N LYS A 403 14.78 -2.84 -75.28
CA LYS A 403 15.27 -3.37 -73.99
C LYS A 403 16.55 -2.68 -73.51
N GLN A 404 17.37 -2.15 -74.43
CA GLN A 404 18.61 -1.46 -74.06
C GLN A 404 18.37 0.00 -73.64
N ALA A 405 17.38 0.68 -74.25
CA ALA A 405 16.97 2.02 -73.84
C ALA A 405 16.27 2.07 -72.47
N GLN A 406 15.51 1.02 -72.10
CA GLN A 406 14.90 0.92 -70.77
C GLN A 406 15.91 0.59 -69.66
N ARG A 407 16.97 -0.15 -69.97
CA ARG A 407 18.04 -0.47 -68.99
C ARG A 407 18.93 0.73 -68.67
N ALA A 408 19.12 1.66 -69.61
CA ALA A 408 19.92 2.87 -69.41
C ALA A 408 19.25 3.92 -68.51
N LYS A 409 17.94 3.81 -68.25
CA LYS A 409 17.19 4.71 -67.35
C LYS A 409 17.12 4.24 -65.89
N LEU A 410 17.83 3.15 -65.57
CA LEU A 410 17.89 2.51 -64.24
C LEU A 410 19.27 2.67 -63.58
N ILE A 411 20.01 3.72 -63.93
CA ILE A 411 21.19 4.14 -63.18
C ILE A 411 20.71 5.19 -62.18
N ALA A 412 20.86 4.88 -60.90
CA ALA A 412 20.54 5.77 -59.79
C ALA A 412 21.42 7.03 -59.87
N THR A 413 20.79 8.17 -60.14
CA THR A 413 21.34 9.49 -59.79
C THR A 413 21.07 9.74 -58.31
N PRO A 414 22.07 10.19 -57.52
CA PRO A 414 21.87 10.54 -56.13
C PRO A 414 21.30 11.96 -55.99
N GLU A 415 20.32 12.06 -55.11
CA GLU A 415 19.81 13.23 -54.37
C GLU A 415 19.24 14.46 -55.11
N GLY A 416 18.10 14.92 -54.57
CA GLY A 416 17.62 16.30 -54.70
C GLY A 416 16.44 16.48 -55.64
N ASP A 417 15.29 16.86 -55.08
CA ASP A 417 14.11 17.41 -55.77
C ASP A 417 13.40 16.53 -56.81
N GLN A 418 12.51 15.67 -56.30
CA GLN A 418 11.24 15.41 -56.98
C GLN A 418 10.12 15.49 -55.95
N ASP A 419 9.22 16.46 -56.13
CA ASP A 419 7.92 16.54 -55.44
C ASP A 419 7.09 15.30 -55.77
N VAL A 420 7.34 14.22 -55.04
CA VAL A 420 6.45 13.06 -55.01
C VAL A 420 5.24 13.49 -54.19
N THR A 421 4.13 13.78 -54.86
CA THR A 421 2.87 14.15 -54.19
C THR A 421 2.60 13.18 -53.04
N ALA A 422 2.43 13.69 -51.82
CA ALA A 422 2.31 12.93 -50.57
C ALA A 422 1.24 11.80 -50.57
N GLN A 423 0.35 11.79 -51.56
CA GLN A 423 -0.64 10.73 -51.78
C GLN A 423 -0.07 9.46 -52.45
N GLN A 424 1.05 9.52 -53.18
CA GLN A 424 1.64 8.34 -53.83
C GLN A 424 2.61 7.55 -52.92
N VAL A 425 3.11 8.15 -51.84
CA VAL A 425 3.99 7.47 -50.87
C VAL A 425 3.19 6.60 -49.88
N ARG A 426 1.93 6.96 -49.58
CA ARG A 426 1.03 6.16 -48.71
C ARG A 426 0.59 4.80 -49.29
N LEU A 427 0.94 4.51 -50.54
CA LEU A 427 0.51 3.31 -51.28
C LEU A 427 1.45 2.09 -51.08
N LEU A 428 2.55 2.22 -50.32
CA LEU A 428 3.56 1.17 -50.12
C LEU A 428 3.79 0.75 -48.65
N ASP A 429 3.19 1.44 -47.68
CA ASP A 429 3.45 1.27 -46.25
C ASP A 429 2.30 0.54 -45.55
N SER A 430 2.57 -0.63 -44.97
CA SER A 430 1.72 -1.13 -43.90
C SER A 430 1.99 -0.28 -42.66
N GLY A 431 0.97 0.38 -42.09
CA GLY A 431 1.06 1.17 -40.85
C GLY A 431 1.72 0.46 -39.65
N ALA A 432 1.76 -0.88 -39.70
CA ALA A 432 2.48 -1.70 -38.74
C ALA A 432 4.01 -1.58 -38.82
N CYS A 433 4.60 -1.08 -39.91
CA CYS A 433 6.05 -1.06 -40.10
C CYS A 433 6.73 -0.13 -39.09
N GLY A 434 7.68 -0.65 -38.31
CA GLY A 434 8.49 0.16 -37.39
C GLY A 434 7.75 0.74 -36.19
N ALA A 435 6.49 0.37 -35.94
CA ALA A 435 5.68 0.96 -34.87
C ALA A 435 6.31 0.80 -33.47
N PHE A 436 6.85 -0.38 -33.13
CA PHE A 436 7.53 -0.56 -31.83
C PHE A 436 8.90 0.13 -31.79
N VAL A 437 9.59 0.23 -32.93
CA VAL A 437 10.85 0.98 -33.00
C VAL A 437 10.59 2.45 -32.62
N HIS A 438 9.58 3.07 -33.23
CA HIS A 438 9.18 4.44 -32.88
C HIS A 438 8.69 4.58 -31.44
N GLY A 439 7.92 3.61 -30.93
CA GLY A 439 7.46 3.63 -29.54
C GLY A 439 8.60 3.53 -28.51
N LEU A 440 9.66 2.77 -28.82
CA LEU A 440 10.85 2.63 -27.98
C LEU A 440 11.79 3.84 -28.09
N GLU A 441 11.88 4.47 -29.26
CA GLU A 441 12.71 5.66 -29.52
C GLU A 441 11.98 6.99 -29.20
N ASP A 442 10.80 6.94 -28.56
CA ASP A 442 10.00 8.13 -28.26
C ASP A 442 10.70 9.08 -27.27
N GLU A 443 10.46 10.38 -27.42
CA GLU A 443 11.01 11.42 -26.54
C GLU A 443 10.47 11.33 -25.10
N TYR A 444 9.31 10.71 -24.88
CA TYR A 444 8.67 10.60 -23.57
C TYR A 444 8.70 9.19 -23.00
N GLN A 445 9.14 9.08 -21.74
CA GLN A 445 9.21 7.81 -21.01
C GLN A 445 7.89 7.04 -20.93
N ASP A 446 6.74 7.72 -20.90
CA ASP A 446 5.43 7.06 -20.77
C ASP A 446 5.11 6.24 -22.02
N VAL A 447 5.52 6.73 -23.20
CA VAL A 447 5.36 6.02 -24.48
C VAL A 447 6.35 4.85 -24.54
N ARG A 448 7.63 5.09 -24.17
CA ARG A 448 8.67 4.04 -24.11
C ARG A 448 8.23 2.88 -23.20
N ASN A 449 7.76 3.18 -22.00
CA ASN A 449 7.26 2.18 -21.06
C ASN A 449 6.00 1.47 -21.55
N ALA A 450 5.06 2.18 -22.18
CA ALA A 450 3.88 1.56 -22.77
C ALA A 450 4.24 0.60 -23.92
N ALA A 451 5.26 0.93 -24.72
CA ALA A 451 5.80 0.06 -25.75
C ALA A 451 6.47 -1.18 -25.15
N ILE A 452 7.38 -1.02 -24.17
CA ILE A 452 8.04 -2.13 -23.45
C ILE A 452 7.02 -3.11 -22.86
N ASN A 453 6.01 -2.59 -22.16
CA ASN A 453 4.95 -3.42 -21.56
C ASN A 453 4.15 -4.19 -22.62
N SER A 454 3.92 -3.56 -23.78
CA SER A 454 3.15 -4.17 -24.87
C SER A 454 3.95 -5.23 -25.62
N ILE A 455 5.24 -4.99 -25.83
CA ILE A 455 6.18 -6.00 -26.34
C ILE A 455 6.22 -7.19 -25.38
N CYS A 456 6.34 -6.94 -24.07
CA CYS A 456 6.32 -7.98 -23.06
C CYS A 456 5.05 -8.85 -23.16
N GLU A 457 3.86 -8.24 -23.17
CA GLU A 457 2.60 -8.97 -23.26
C GLU A 457 2.52 -9.80 -24.55
N LEU A 458 2.93 -9.25 -25.70
CA LEU A 458 2.92 -9.99 -26.97
C LEU A 458 3.93 -11.13 -27.01
N CYS A 459 5.13 -10.95 -26.46
CA CYS A 459 6.17 -11.98 -26.35
C CYS A 459 5.70 -13.16 -25.47
N LEU A 460 4.98 -12.88 -24.39
CA LEU A 460 4.42 -13.90 -23.51
C LEU A 460 3.36 -14.79 -24.17
N HIS A 461 2.72 -14.30 -25.25
CA HIS A 461 1.74 -15.07 -26.03
C HIS A 461 2.35 -15.70 -27.30
N ASN A 462 3.38 -15.08 -27.88
CA ASN A 462 4.01 -15.51 -29.12
C ASN A 462 5.53 -15.69 -28.92
N PRO A 463 6.03 -16.91 -28.64
CA PRO A 463 7.46 -17.12 -28.35
C PRO A 463 8.37 -16.82 -29.55
N ALA A 464 7.89 -17.03 -30.79
CA ALA A 464 8.64 -16.66 -31.99
C ALA A 464 8.80 -15.13 -32.17
N PHE A 465 7.96 -14.32 -31.51
CA PHE A 465 8.08 -12.87 -31.49
C PHE A 465 9.11 -12.41 -30.45
N ALA A 466 9.27 -13.15 -29.35
CA ALA A 466 10.26 -12.84 -28.31
C ALA A 466 11.70 -12.81 -28.85
N LEU A 467 12.05 -13.73 -29.76
CA LEU A 467 13.38 -13.73 -30.41
C LEU A 467 13.63 -12.48 -31.25
N LEU A 468 12.59 -11.95 -31.92
CA LEU A 468 12.71 -10.72 -32.71
C LEU A 468 12.77 -9.47 -31.83
N ALA A 469 12.08 -9.49 -30.68
CA ALA A 469 12.03 -8.38 -29.75
C ALA A 469 13.28 -8.25 -28.87
N LEU A 470 14.08 -9.32 -28.73
CA LEU A 470 15.17 -9.40 -27.77
C LEU A 470 16.19 -8.25 -27.93
N ASP A 471 16.69 -8.04 -29.14
CA ASP A 471 17.69 -6.99 -29.41
C ASP A 471 17.16 -5.60 -29.00
N TYR A 472 15.94 -5.28 -29.40
CA TYR A 472 15.29 -4.01 -29.08
C TYR A 472 15.04 -3.84 -27.57
N MET A 473 14.75 -4.92 -26.85
CA MET A 473 14.55 -4.89 -25.41
C MET A 473 15.87 -4.73 -24.65
N VAL A 474 16.97 -5.31 -25.15
CA VAL A 474 18.31 -5.16 -24.59
C VAL A 474 18.83 -3.74 -24.83
N ASP A 475 18.52 -3.11 -25.98
CA ASP A 475 18.86 -1.70 -26.24
C ASP A 475 18.27 -0.76 -25.16
N MET A 476 17.08 -1.07 -24.64
CA MET A 476 16.43 -0.29 -23.57
C MET A 476 17.14 -0.39 -22.22
N PHE A 477 18.11 -1.29 -22.05
CA PHE A 477 18.96 -1.33 -20.87
C PHE A 477 19.90 -0.13 -20.77
N MET A 478 20.15 0.55 -21.88
CA MET A 478 21.02 1.73 -21.92
C MET A 478 20.22 3.04 -22.09
N ASP A 479 18.93 3.00 -21.76
CA ASP A 479 18.08 4.20 -21.75
C ASP A 479 18.55 5.20 -20.67
N GLU A 480 18.44 6.49 -20.98
CA GLU A 480 18.84 7.58 -20.09
C GLU A 480 18.00 7.64 -18.79
N ILE A 481 16.82 7.03 -18.77
CA ILE A 481 15.88 7.06 -17.64
C ILE A 481 15.84 5.73 -16.90
N ASP A 482 16.14 5.78 -15.60
CA ASP A 482 16.24 4.61 -14.70
C ASP A 482 14.97 3.76 -14.69
N TYR A 483 13.80 4.41 -14.70
CA TYR A 483 12.50 3.74 -14.72
C TYR A 483 12.25 2.92 -16.01
N VAL A 484 12.73 3.42 -17.16
CA VAL A 484 12.64 2.72 -18.45
C VAL A 484 13.56 1.51 -18.44
N ARG A 485 14.81 1.67 -17.97
CA ARG A 485 15.77 0.56 -17.80
C ARG A 485 15.21 -0.54 -16.90
N LEU A 486 14.65 -0.15 -15.75
CA LEU A 486 14.03 -1.08 -14.80
C LEU A 486 12.86 -1.85 -15.42
N ASN A 487 12.00 -1.16 -16.18
CA ASN A 487 10.87 -1.80 -16.85
C ASN A 487 11.32 -2.77 -17.95
N ALA A 488 12.36 -2.44 -18.72
CA ALA A 488 12.95 -3.34 -19.72
C ALA A 488 13.52 -4.62 -19.08
N LEU A 489 14.31 -4.47 -18.01
CA LEU A 489 14.89 -5.60 -17.26
C LEU A 489 13.83 -6.52 -16.67
N THR A 490 12.82 -5.95 -16.01
CA THR A 490 11.73 -6.72 -15.41
C THR A 490 10.85 -7.38 -16.46
N SER A 491 10.63 -6.75 -17.60
CA SER A 491 9.89 -7.32 -18.73
C SER A 491 10.63 -8.49 -19.38
N LEU A 492 11.94 -8.38 -19.61
CA LEU A 492 12.74 -9.50 -20.11
C LEU A 492 12.82 -10.64 -19.09
N CYS A 493 12.86 -10.34 -17.79
CA CYS A 493 12.78 -11.37 -16.75
C CYS A 493 11.45 -12.17 -16.83
N LYS A 494 10.31 -11.49 -17.03
CA LYS A 494 9.00 -12.17 -17.23
C LYS A 494 9.00 -13.06 -18.47
N ILE A 495 9.59 -12.59 -19.58
CA ILE A 495 9.71 -13.37 -20.81
C ILE A 495 10.60 -14.61 -20.59
N GLY A 496 11.77 -14.43 -19.97
CA GLY A 496 12.75 -15.49 -19.71
C GLY A 496 12.23 -16.60 -18.80
N ASN A 497 11.33 -16.28 -17.86
CA ASN A 497 10.66 -17.28 -17.02
C ASN A 497 9.69 -18.18 -17.79
N ARG A 498 9.20 -17.75 -18.96
CA ARG A 498 8.30 -18.56 -19.81
C ARG A 498 9.01 -19.26 -20.96
N ALA A 499 10.02 -18.63 -21.55
CA ALA A 499 10.77 -19.17 -22.66
C ALA A 499 12.27 -18.90 -22.46
N PRO A 500 13.15 -19.89 -22.74
CA PRO A 500 14.58 -19.70 -22.54
C PRO A 500 15.11 -18.61 -23.48
N LEU A 501 15.79 -17.63 -22.90
CA LEU A 501 16.50 -16.58 -23.64
C LEU A 501 17.98 -16.93 -23.70
N VAL A 502 18.56 -16.87 -24.89
CA VAL A 502 19.99 -17.10 -25.11
C VAL A 502 20.61 -15.75 -25.45
N PHE A 503 21.56 -15.29 -24.64
CA PHE A 503 22.31 -14.07 -24.92
C PHE A 503 23.59 -14.40 -25.66
N ASP A 504 23.85 -13.66 -26.73
CA ASP A 504 25.16 -13.63 -27.35
C ASP A 504 26.16 -12.80 -26.53
N THR A 505 27.40 -12.73 -27.02
CA THR A 505 28.46 -12.00 -26.32
C THR A 505 28.17 -10.51 -26.20
N GLU A 506 27.54 -9.87 -27.19
CA GLU A 506 27.28 -8.43 -27.18
C GLU A 506 26.13 -8.08 -26.22
N GLN A 507 25.01 -8.80 -26.33
CA GLN A 507 23.86 -8.67 -25.44
C GLN A 507 24.25 -8.91 -23.97
N LEU A 508 25.12 -9.90 -23.71
CA LEU A 508 25.65 -10.15 -22.38
C LEU A 508 26.49 -8.97 -21.87
N GLN A 509 27.40 -8.42 -22.67
CA GLN A 509 28.22 -7.27 -22.25
C GLN A 509 27.36 -6.03 -21.94
N ILE A 510 26.30 -5.79 -22.71
CA ILE A 510 25.34 -4.72 -22.43
C ILE A 510 24.72 -4.95 -21.05
N ALA A 511 24.15 -6.13 -20.79
CA ALA A 511 23.53 -6.45 -19.50
C ALA A 511 24.53 -6.38 -18.33
N LEU A 512 25.78 -6.80 -18.53
CA LEU A 512 26.83 -6.70 -17.51
C LEU A 512 27.23 -5.24 -17.23
N GLY A 513 27.17 -4.36 -18.22
CA GLY A 513 27.42 -2.92 -18.04
C GLY A 513 26.39 -2.25 -17.11
N VAL A 514 25.14 -2.72 -17.11
CA VAL A 514 24.07 -2.21 -16.23
C VAL A 514 24.33 -2.47 -14.75
N LEU A 515 25.20 -3.44 -14.42
CA LEU A 515 25.56 -3.70 -13.01
C LEU A 515 26.30 -2.51 -12.37
N GLU A 516 26.83 -1.59 -13.16
CA GLU A 516 27.50 -0.39 -12.67
C GLU A 516 26.55 0.79 -12.38
N ASP A 517 25.24 0.59 -12.56
CA ASP A 517 24.20 1.61 -12.36
C ASP A 517 24.21 2.18 -10.93
N ALA A 518 23.87 3.46 -10.81
CA ALA A 518 23.75 4.13 -9.52
C ALA A 518 22.53 3.62 -8.73
N ASP A 519 21.43 3.29 -9.41
CA ASP A 519 20.21 2.79 -8.78
C ASP A 519 20.34 1.31 -8.42
N ARG A 520 20.14 1.03 -7.12
CA ARG A 520 20.14 -0.32 -6.56
C ARG A 520 19.05 -1.21 -7.16
N ASP A 521 17.86 -0.68 -7.43
CA ASP A 521 16.75 -1.48 -7.94
C ASP A 521 17.00 -1.95 -9.37
N VAL A 522 17.68 -1.13 -10.17
CA VAL A 522 18.15 -1.49 -11.52
C VAL A 522 19.22 -2.59 -11.43
N ARG A 523 20.21 -2.45 -10.52
CA ARG A 523 21.24 -3.49 -10.29
C ARG A 523 20.63 -4.81 -9.84
N GLU A 524 19.75 -4.79 -8.83
CA GLU A 524 19.07 -5.99 -8.32
C GLU A 524 18.20 -6.64 -9.41
N SER A 525 17.51 -5.84 -10.22
CA SER A 525 16.72 -6.36 -11.35
C SER A 525 17.59 -6.95 -12.45
N THR A 526 18.78 -6.41 -12.67
CA THR A 526 19.80 -6.98 -13.57
C THR A 526 20.28 -8.33 -13.06
N HIS A 527 20.56 -8.46 -11.75
CA HIS A 527 20.88 -9.76 -11.14
C HIS A 527 19.76 -10.78 -11.37
N ARG A 528 18.48 -10.39 -11.22
CA ARG A 528 17.34 -11.30 -11.48
C ARG A 528 17.17 -11.63 -12.96
N MET A 529 17.38 -10.67 -13.85
CA MET A 529 17.31 -10.91 -15.30
C MET A 529 18.40 -11.91 -15.73
N LEU A 530 19.62 -11.80 -15.20
CA LEU A 530 20.72 -12.71 -15.52
C LEU A 530 20.45 -14.16 -15.07
N GLN A 531 19.54 -14.37 -14.12
CA GLN A 531 19.15 -15.71 -13.65
C GLN A 531 18.30 -16.49 -14.67
N VAL A 532 17.59 -15.79 -15.57
CA VAL A 532 16.67 -16.42 -16.54
C VAL A 532 17.28 -16.52 -17.94
N VAL A 533 18.51 -16.03 -18.11
CA VAL A 533 19.23 -15.98 -19.39
C VAL A 533 20.32 -17.04 -19.42
N THR A 534 20.45 -17.69 -20.57
CA THR A 534 21.53 -18.64 -20.86
C THR A 534 22.59 -18.00 -21.75
N MET A 535 23.86 -18.29 -21.49
CA MET A 535 25.00 -17.74 -22.25
C MET A 535 25.28 -18.61 -23.48
N ALA A 536 25.45 -17.99 -24.65
CA ALA A 536 25.74 -18.71 -25.89
C ALA A 536 27.15 -19.34 -25.92
N ALA A 537 28.13 -18.75 -25.23
CA ALA A 537 29.55 -19.12 -25.31
C ALA A 537 30.23 -19.14 -23.93
N ALA A 538 31.27 -19.98 -23.79
CA ALA A 538 32.03 -20.14 -22.54
C ALA A 538 32.75 -18.85 -22.10
N ASP A 539 33.23 -18.04 -23.05
CA ASP A 539 33.87 -16.74 -22.77
C ASP A 539 32.92 -15.74 -22.09
N GLY A 540 31.60 -15.95 -22.22
CA GLY A 540 30.59 -15.19 -21.47
C GLY A 540 30.68 -15.43 -19.96
N MET A 541 31.06 -16.65 -19.54
CA MET A 541 31.15 -17.01 -18.12
C MET A 541 32.30 -16.28 -17.43
N THR A 542 33.46 -16.16 -18.08
CA THR A 542 34.61 -15.42 -17.52
C THR A 542 34.29 -13.93 -17.37
N SER A 543 33.64 -13.34 -18.38
CA SER A 543 33.16 -11.96 -18.33
C SER A 543 32.13 -11.74 -17.21
N PHE A 544 31.16 -12.65 -17.09
CA PHE A 544 30.16 -12.61 -16.02
C PHE A 544 30.81 -12.63 -14.64
N LEU A 545 31.76 -13.55 -14.39
CA LEU A 545 32.43 -13.64 -13.10
C LEU A 545 33.25 -12.38 -12.80
N ALA A 546 34.02 -11.87 -13.76
CA ALA A 546 34.78 -10.63 -13.60
C ALA A 546 33.86 -9.44 -13.24
N SER A 547 32.70 -9.32 -13.90
CA SER A 547 31.71 -8.29 -13.61
C SER A 547 31.06 -8.48 -12.23
N MET A 548 30.71 -9.71 -11.82
CA MET A 548 30.19 -9.99 -10.48
C MET A 548 31.22 -9.63 -9.39
N GLU A 549 32.49 -9.94 -9.60
CA GLU A 549 33.56 -9.58 -8.65
C GLU A 549 33.75 -8.06 -8.54
N SER A 550 33.75 -7.35 -9.67
CA SER A 550 33.80 -5.89 -9.69
C SER A 550 32.59 -5.28 -8.96
N ASN A 551 31.40 -5.83 -9.22
CA ASN A 551 30.15 -5.40 -8.59
C ASN A 551 30.16 -5.62 -7.08
N MET A 552 30.62 -6.78 -6.60
CA MET A 552 30.75 -7.09 -5.17
C MET A 552 31.76 -6.18 -4.45
N ARG A 553 32.86 -5.79 -5.13
CA ARG A 553 33.85 -4.86 -4.57
C ARG A 553 33.30 -3.43 -4.50
N ARG A 554 32.49 -3.02 -5.48
CA ARG A 554 31.94 -1.66 -5.58
C ARG A 554 30.69 -1.45 -4.71
N PHE A 555 29.82 -2.45 -4.62
CA PHE A 555 28.56 -2.42 -3.86
C PHE A 555 28.43 -3.66 -2.95
N PRO A 556 29.17 -3.72 -1.83
CA PRO A 556 29.09 -4.85 -0.89
C PRO A 556 27.69 -5.10 -0.31
N GLU A 557 26.83 -4.08 -0.27
CA GLU A 557 25.43 -4.18 0.16
C GLU A 557 24.56 -5.07 -0.73
N ASP A 558 24.98 -5.33 -1.97
CA ASP A 558 24.25 -6.17 -2.94
C ASP A 558 24.69 -7.65 -2.86
N GLN A 559 25.46 -8.04 -1.84
CA GLN A 559 26.02 -9.40 -1.68
C GLN A 559 24.99 -10.51 -1.84
N LEU A 560 23.81 -10.39 -1.23
CA LEU A 560 22.80 -11.44 -1.26
C LEU A 560 22.21 -11.62 -2.66
N SER A 561 21.90 -10.54 -3.38
CA SER A 561 21.34 -10.62 -4.73
C SER A 561 22.35 -11.16 -5.72
N ILE A 562 23.64 -10.81 -5.55
CA ILE A 562 24.74 -11.38 -6.34
C ILE A 562 24.86 -12.89 -6.08
N TYR A 563 24.84 -13.33 -4.82
CA TYR A 563 24.90 -14.75 -4.48
C TYR A 563 23.73 -15.56 -5.06
N GLN A 564 22.52 -15.01 -5.01
CA GLN A 564 21.34 -15.63 -5.64
C GLN A 564 21.47 -15.71 -7.17
N CYS A 565 22.03 -14.68 -7.80
CA CYS A 565 22.34 -14.69 -9.22
C CYS A 565 23.34 -15.79 -9.58
N ILE A 566 24.48 -15.80 -8.90
CA ILE A 566 25.56 -16.78 -9.09
C ILE A 566 25.05 -18.22 -8.88
N ARG A 567 24.19 -18.45 -7.87
CA ARG A 567 23.54 -19.74 -7.64
C ARG A 567 22.83 -20.23 -8.89
N THR A 568 21.91 -19.44 -9.44
CA THR A 568 21.08 -19.87 -10.57
C THR A 568 21.90 -20.02 -11.86
N VAL A 569 22.81 -19.09 -12.12
CA VAL A 569 23.73 -19.17 -13.27
C VAL A 569 24.59 -20.43 -13.17
N GLY A 570 25.09 -20.78 -11.97
CA GLY A 570 25.84 -22.01 -11.71
C GLY A 570 25.05 -23.26 -12.08
N ARG A 571 23.77 -23.32 -11.72
CA ARG A 571 22.88 -24.48 -12.03
C ARG A 571 22.66 -24.68 -13.53
N GLN A 572 22.72 -23.63 -14.33
CA GLN A 572 22.45 -23.70 -15.77
C GLN A 572 23.71 -24.00 -16.61
N HIS A 573 24.90 -23.60 -16.15
CA HIS A 573 26.12 -23.55 -16.97
C HIS A 573 27.23 -24.51 -16.52
N GLY A 574 26.88 -25.68 -15.98
CA GLY A 574 27.85 -26.63 -15.40
C GLY A 574 28.96 -27.10 -16.35
N ALA A 575 28.72 -27.12 -17.67
CA ALA A 575 29.72 -27.47 -18.68
C ALA A 575 30.83 -26.41 -18.82
N PHE A 576 30.49 -25.12 -18.74
CA PHE A 576 31.48 -24.04 -18.82
C PHE A 576 32.30 -23.93 -17.54
N ILE A 577 31.65 -24.17 -16.40
CA ILE A 577 32.25 -23.98 -15.07
C ILE A 577 33.29 -25.06 -14.77
N GLU A 578 33.12 -26.31 -15.24
CA GLU A 578 34.09 -27.40 -15.02
C GLU A 578 35.52 -27.01 -15.45
N HIS A 579 35.66 -26.34 -16.59
CA HIS A 579 36.96 -25.92 -17.11
C HIS A 579 37.56 -24.71 -16.36
N LEU A 580 36.73 -23.91 -15.69
CA LEU A 580 37.14 -22.71 -14.96
C LEU A 580 37.50 -22.99 -13.49
N VAL A 581 37.07 -24.12 -12.92
CA VAL A 581 37.31 -24.44 -11.49
C VAL A 581 38.79 -24.35 -11.09
N PRO A 582 39.77 -24.89 -11.85
CA PRO A 582 41.18 -24.80 -11.49
C PRO A 582 41.69 -23.35 -11.44
N GLU A 583 41.21 -22.50 -12.35
CA GLU A 583 41.59 -21.09 -12.43
C GLU A 583 40.97 -20.29 -11.27
N ILE A 584 39.66 -20.45 -11.04
CA ILE A 584 38.91 -19.75 -10.00
C ILE A 584 39.48 -20.05 -8.59
N LEU A 585 39.79 -21.32 -8.32
CA LEU A 585 40.35 -21.76 -7.03
C LEU A 585 41.89 -21.69 -6.97
N LYS A 586 42.55 -21.16 -8.01
CA LYS A 586 44.02 -21.05 -8.13
C LYS A 586 44.74 -22.38 -7.84
N LEU A 587 44.21 -23.47 -8.38
CA LEU A 587 44.76 -24.82 -8.20
C LEU A 587 45.92 -25.03 -9.17
N ASP A 588 47.16 -24.98 -8.67
CA ASP A 588 48.34 -25.38 -9.44
C ASP A 588 48.64 -26.87 -9.24
N SER A 589 48.80 -27.61 -10.33
CA SER A 589 49.19 -29.02 -10.31
C SER A 589 50.52 -29.32 -9.58
N GLN A 590 51.39 -28.33 -9.44
CA GLN A 590 52.71 -28.47 -8.83
C GLN A 590 52.75 -28.14 -7.33
N PHE A 591 51.73 -27.44 -6.81
CA PHE A 591 51.69 -26.94 -5.44
C PHE A 591 50.49 -27.48 -4.67
N LEU A 592 50.60 -27.54 -3.34
CA LEU A 592 49.41 -27.81 -2.53
C LEU A 592 48.45 -26.62 -2.62
N PRO A 593 47.14 -26.87 -2.81
CA PRO A 593 46.11 -25.82 -2.78
C PRO A 593 46.18 -25.02 -1.47
N SER A 594 46.33 -23.70 -1.59
CA SER A 594 46.26 -22.80 -0.42
C SER A 594 44.81 -22.62 -0.01
N GLU A 595 44.54 -22.80 1.29
CA GLU A 595 43.22 -22.59 1.84
C GLU A 595 42.89 -21.09 1.90
N GLU A 596 41.82 -20.65 1.23
CA GLU A 596 41.36 -19.25 1.24
C GLU A 596 40.47 -18.95 2.46
N ASN A 597 40.34 -17.67 2.80
CA ASN A 597 39.53 -17.23 3.94
C ASN A 597 38.03 -17.38 3.65
N VAL A 598 37.31 -18.08 4.52
CA VAL A 598 35.87 -18.34 4.39
C VAL A 598 35.02 -17.07 4.53
N GLU A 599 35.56 -16.02 5.17
CA GLU A 599 34.89 -14.72 5.29
C GLU A 599 35.09 -13.81 4.07
N ASP A 600 35.91 -14.20 3.08
CA ASP A 600 36.02 -13.47 1.82
C ASP A 600 34.75 -13.66 0.98
N MET A 601 34.12 -12.54 0.61
CA MET A 601 32.88 -12.51 -0.16
C MET A 601 33.07 -13.10 -1.56
N LEU A 602 34.23 -12.90 -2.19
CA LEU A 602 34.48 -13.39 -3.54
C LEU A 602 34.62 -14.90 -3.55
N TYR A 603 35.42 -15.43 -2.61
CA TYR A 603 35.59 -16.87 -2.40
C TYR A 603 34.26 -17.56 -2.07
N GLY A 604 33.44 -16.95 -1.21
CA GLY A 604 32.08 -17.41 -0.92
C GLY A 604 31.22 -17.53 -2.19
N GLY A 605 31.25 -16.51 -3.05
CA GLY A 605 30.59 -16.52 -4.36
C GLY A 605 31.09 -17.62 -5.30
N HIS A 606 32.41 -17.84 -5.37
CA HIS A 606 32.99 -18.91 -6.18
C HIS A 606 32.53 -20.30 -5.73
N LEU A 607 32.50 -20.56 -4.42
CA LEU A 607 31.98 -21.83 -3.89
C LEU A 607 30.47 -22.00 -4.17
N ILE A 608 29.68 -20.93 -4.06
CA ILE A 608 28.26 -20.96 -4.45
C ILE A 608 28.12 -21.39 -5.91
N LEU A 609 28.89 -20.79 -6.83
CA LEU A 609 28.86 -21.13 -8.26
C LEU A 609 29.19 -22.61 -8.48
N ILE A 610 30.32 -23.05 -7.94
CA ILE A 610 30.90 -24.39 -8.16
C ILE A 610 29.98 -25.49 -7.64
N PHE A 611 29.46 -25.36 -6.41
CA PHE A 611 28.59 -26.39 -5.84
C PHE A 611 27.23 -26.46 -6.56
N ASN A 612 26.69 -25.33 -7.01
CA ASN A 612 25.48 -25.32 -7.83
C ASN A 612 25.71 -25.91 -9.23
N ALA A 613 26.88 -25.69 -9.82
CA ALA A 613 27.30 -26.30 -11.10
C ALA A 613 27.52 -27.81 -11.01
N ALA A 614 27.87 -28.31 -9.82
CA ALA A 614 28.05 -29.73 -9.58
C ALA A 614 26.74 -30.55 -9.61
N ILE A 615 25.56 -29.88 -9.55
CA ILE A 615 24.26 -30.55 -9.68
C ILE A 615 24.10 -31.16 -11.09
N PRO A 616 24.14 -30.38 -12.19
CA PRO A 616 24.07 -30.94 -13.54
C PRO A 616 25.37 -31.64 -13.95
N ASN A 617 26.53 -31.26 -13.40
CA ASN A 617 27.84 -31.83 -13.76
C ASN A 617 28.66 -32.30 -12.55
N PRO A 618 28.45 -33.54 -12.07
CA PRO A 618 29.16 -34.08 -10.90
C PRO A 618 30.67 -34.23 -11.03
N ASN A 619 31.24 -34.16 -12.24
CA ASN A 619 32.69 -34.27 -12.44
C ASN A 619 33.46 -33.16 -11.73
N ILE A 620 32.82 -32.00 -11.56
CA ILE A 620 33.36 -30.85 -10.83
C ILE A 620 33.83 -31.25 -9.42
N LEU A 621 33.09 -32.11 -8.72
CA LEU A 621 33.42 -32.55 -7.35
C LEU A 621 34.76 -33.27 -7.25
N ARG A 622 35.22 -33.90 -8.34
CA ARG A 622 36.51 -34.61 -8.39
C ARG A 622 37.70 -33.66 -8.47
N ILE A 623 37.47 -32.43 -8.93
CA ILE A 623 38.49 -31.39 -9.06
C ILE A 623 38.70 -30.67 -7.73
N LEU A 624 37.69 -30.67 -6.85
CA LEU A 624 37.70 -29.83 -5.65
C LEU A 624 38.68 -30.31 -4.57
N PRO A 625 39.39 -29.38 -3.93
CA PRO A 625 40.22 -29.69 -2.78
C PRO A 625 39.36 -30.08 -1.57
N LYS A 626 39.92 -30.89 -0.68
CA LYS A 626 39.21 -31.45 0.49
C LYS A 626 38.60 -30.36 1.40
N TYR A 627 39.28 -29.22 1.56
CA TYR A 627 38.78 -28.12 2.38
C TYR A 627 37.50 -27.47 1.84
N ALA A 628 37.25 -27.51 0.53
CA ALA A 628 36.05 -26.92 -0.06
C ALA A 628 34.77 -27.58 0.48
N PHE A 629 34.82 -28.89 0.76
CA PHE A 629 33.71 -29.62 1.40
C PHE A 629 33.48 -29.21 2.86
N ARG A 630 34.54 -28.83 3.58
CA ARG A 630 34.42 -28.25 4.92
C ARG A 630 33.77 -26.87 4.85
N HIS A 631 34.23 -26.02 3.94
CA HIS A 631 33.69 -24.67 3.75
C HIS A 631 32.23 -24.68 3.32
N TYR A 632 31.84 -25.64 2.46
CA TYR A 632 30.45 -25.86 2.08
C TYR A 632 29.51 -25.98 3.29
N THR A 633 29.89 -26.77 4.31
CA THR A 633 29.02 -26.97 5.48
C THR A 633 28.75 -25.66 6.24
N TYR A 634 29.79 -24.86 6.49
CA TYR A 634 29.66 -23.58 7.16
C TYR A 634 28.91 -22.55 6.31
N LEU A 635 29.27 -22.40 5.03
CA LEU A 635 28.69 -21.39 4.16
C LEU A 635 27.25 -21.68 3.78
N ARG A 636 26.85 -22.95 3.67
CA ARG A 636 25.45 -23.32 3.52
C ARG A 636 24.64 -22.93 4.75
N ASP A 637 25.15 -23.15 5.95
CA ASP A 637 24.44 -22.77 7.17
C ASP A 637 24.35 -21.23 7.31
N LYS A 638 25.37 -20.48 6.84
CA LYS A 638 25.37 -19.01 6.78
C LYS A 638 24.46 -18.44 5.68
N TYR A 639 24.38 -19.10 4.52
CA TYR A 639 23.57 -18.70 3.36
C TYR A 639 22.72 -19.87 2.82
N PRO A 640 21.65 -20.29 3.54
CA PRO A 640 20.90 -21.50 3.22
C PRO A 640 20.31 -21.50 1.80
N ASN A 641 19.81 -20.35 1.36
CA ASN A 641 19.14 -20.21 0.06
C ASN A 641 20.11 -20.02 -1.13
N CYS A 642 21.43 -20.09 -0.90
CA CYS A 642 22.43 -19.89 -1.95
C CYS A 642 23.13 -21.20 -2.37
N PHE A 643 23.20 -22.19 -1.46
CA PHE A 643 23.84 -23.47 -1.72
C PHE A 643 22.81 -24.55 -2.07
N PRO A 644 23.21 -25.59 -2.84
CA PRO A 644 22.38 -26.75 -3.06
C PRO A 644 22.30 -27.63 -1.81
N GLU A 645 21.18 -28.31 -1.62
CA GLU A 645 21.07 -29.32 -0.57
C GLU A 645 21.93 -30.55 -0.89
N PRO A 646 22.48 -31.27 0.10
CA PRO A 646 23.30 -32.45 -0.14
C PRO A 646 22.59 -33.56 -0.93
N THR A 647 21.26 -33.57 -0.91
CA THR A 647 20.41 -34.49 -1.68
C THR A 647 20.34 -34.15 -3.17
N GLU A 648 20.62 -32.90 -3.54
CA GLU A 648 20.56 -32.42 -4.93
C GLU A 648 21.81 -32.75 -5.73
N ILE A 649 22.94 -33.02 -5.08
CA ILE A 649 24.23 -33.27 -5.74
C ILE A 649 24.42 -34.77 -6.01
N PRO A 650 24.50 -35.22 -7.28
CA PRO A 650 24.71 -36.62 -7.61
C PRO A 650 26.17 -37.03 -7.31
N CYS A 651 26.44 -37.70 -6.19
CA CYS A 651 27.77 -38.25 -5.91
C CYS A 651 28.04 -39.52 -6.75
N PRO A 652 29.21 -39.65 -7.43
CA PRO A 652 29.60 -40.91 -8.06
C PRO A 652 29.95 -41.96 -6.99
N GLY A 653 29.08 -42.95 -6.79
CA GLY A 653 29.21 -43.97 -5.74
C GLY A 653 28.31 -43.64 -4.55
N THR A 654 27.71 -44.68 -3.97
CA THR A 654 26.62 -44.67 -2.98
C THR A 654 27.00 -44.08 -1.60
N GLN A 655 27.54 -42.86 -1.56
CA GLN A 655 27.81 -42.10 -0.35
C GLN A 655 27.31 -40.66 -0.53
N PRO A 656 26.32 -40.19 0.26
CA PRO A 656 25.91 -38.79 0.23
C PRO A 656 27.10 -37.86 0.51
N LEU A 657 27.09 -36.64 -0.05
CA LEU A 657 28.15 -35.62 0.10
C LEU A 657 28.55 -35.38 1.57
N ARG A 658 27.60 -35.63 2.48
CA ARG A 658 27.78 -35.65 3.93
C ARG A 658 28.84 -36.63 4.40
N ASP A 659 28.89 -37.84 3.86
CA ASP A 659 29.83 -38.89 4.25
C ASP A 659 31.24 -38.57 3.74
N VAL A 660 31.35 -37.92 2.58
CA VAL A 660 32.62 -37.42 2.03
C VAL A 660 33.18 -36.28 2.89
N ALA A 661 32.37 -35.30 3.26
CA ALA A 661 32.78 -34.21 4.17
C ALA A 661 33.17 -34.74 5.57
N SER A 662 32.44 -35.75 6.07
CA SER A 662 32.71 -36.39 7.36
C SER A 662 34.00 -37.22 7.35
N ALA A 663 34.23 -38.02 6.31
CA ALA A 663 35.42 -38.86 6.15
C ALA A 663 36.70 -38.03 5.98
N LEU A 664 36.63 -36.91 5.24
CA LEU A 664 37.76 -36.01 5.02
C LEU A 664 38.15 -35.24 6.28
N THR A 665 37.18 -34.90 7.14
CA THR A 665 37.43 -34.27 8.45
C THR A 665 38.14 -35.22 9.41
N MET A 666 37.93 -36.54 9.30
CA MET A 666 38.60 -37.53 10.15
C MET A 666 40.03 -37.89 9.71
N THR A 667 40.38 -37.74 8.42
CA THR A 667 41.71 -38.13 7.90
C THR A 667 42.88 -37.20 8.24
N ILE A 668 42.66 -36.03 8.86
CA ILE A 668 43.73 -35.06 9.15
C ILE A 668 44.24 -35.17 10.61
N THR A 669 43.60 -35.96 11.48
CA THR A 669 44.04 -36.11 12.88
C THR A 669 45.05 -37.25 13.13
N GLN A 670 45.57 -37.92 12.09
CA GLN A 670 46.53 -39.02 12.25
C GLN A 670 47.69 -39.03 11.23
N GLU A 671 48.62 -38.07 11.30
CA GLU A 671 50.01 -38.22 10.81
C GLU A 671 50.92 -37.29 11.65
N GLY A 672 51.36 -37.64 12.87
CA GLY A 672 52.62 -38.34 13.25
C GLY A 672 53.66 -37.36 13.86
N PRO A 673 54.76 -37.77 14.54
CA PRO A 673 55.04 -38.97 15.35
C PRO A 673 55.72 -38.68 16.73
N ASN A 674 55.62 -39.65 17.66
CA ASN A 674 56.53 -39.94 18.80
C ASN A 674 56.78 -38.90 19.92
N GLY A 675 56.27 -39.22 21.13
CA GLY A 675 56.75 -38.64 22.38
C GLY A 675 55.94 -39.03 23.63
N MET A 676 56.25 -40.22 24.18
CA MET A 676 56.12 -40.67 25.59
C MET A 676 54.77 -40.58 26.33
N ASP A 677 54.29 -41.79 26.71
CA ASP A 677 53.70 -42.21 27.99
C ASP A 677 52.95 -41.19 28.87
N VAL A 678 51.72 -41.55 29.28
CA VAL A 678 51.41 -42.11 30.62
C VAL A 678 49.91 -42.44 30.71
N ASP A 679 49.64 -43.55 31.40
CA ASP A 679 48.38 -44.25 31.69
C ASP A 679 47.18 -43.44 32.23
N HIS A 680 46.00 -44.04 31.95
CA HIS A 680 44.75 -44.09 32.74
C HIS A 680 43.52 -43.24 32.34
N PRO A 681 42.30 -43.79 32.58
CA PRO A 681 41.16 -43.64 31.69
C PRO A 681 40.16 -42.61 32.20
N ILE A 682 39.68 -41.74 31.30
CA ILE A 682 38.45 -40.98 31.50
C ILE A 682 37.52 -41.34 30.36
N GLN A 683 36.41 -42.00 30.69
CA GLN A 683 35.26 -42.18 29.81
C GLN A 683 34.81 -40.79 29.35
N THR A 684 35.08 -40.46 28.09
CA THR A 684 34.54 -39.30 27.39
C THR A 684 33.42 -39.74 26.47
N PRO A 685 32.35 -38.93 26.35
CA PRO A 685 31.11 -39.33 25.69
C PRO A 685 31.29 -39.40 24.17
N THR A 686 30.63 -40.40 23.59
CA THR A 686 30.48 -40.69 22.17
C THR A 686 30.15 -39.42 21.35
N THR A 687 31.03 -39.07 20.41
CA THR A 687 30.84 -38.00 19.42
C THR A 687 29.80 -38.43 18.38
N LEU A 688 28.59 -37.88 18.48
CA LEU A 688 27.51 -38.05 17.50
C LEU A 688 27.83 -37.30 16.20
N SER A 689 27.62 -37.94 15.05
CA SER A 689 27.89 -37.36 13.73
C SER A 689 26.96 -36.18 13.43
N SER A 690 27.41 -35.25 12.58
CA SER A 690 26.63 -34.10 12.06
C SER A 690 25.28 -34.53 11.42
N SER A 691 25.12 -35.81 11.06
CA SER A 691 23.87 -36.46 10.63
C SER A 691 22.83 -36.70 11.68
N ALA A 692 23.27 -37.20 12.81
CA ALA A 692 22.44 -37.16 13.98
C ALA A 692 22.13 -35.70 14.32
N TYR A 693 23.11 -34.79 14.29
CA TYR A 693 22.93 -33.42 14.76
C TYR A 693 21.87 -32.59 14.00
N ALA A 694 21.85 -32.57 12.66
CA ALA A 694 20.84 -31.78 11.92
C ALA A 694 19.43 -32.40 11.98
N THR A 695 19.33 -33.73 11.92
CA THR A 695 18.06 -34.46 12.09
C THR A 695 17.57 -34.34 13.53
N THR A 696 18.51 -34.29 14.49
CA THR A 696 18.24 -34.02 15.90
C THR A 696 17.87 -32.57 16.10
N ILE A 697 18.43 -31.59 15.38
CA ILE A 697 18.02 -30.18 15.47
C ILE A 697 16.63 -29.99 14.86
N ALA A 698 16.32 -30.61 13.72
CA ALA A 698 14.97 -30.57 13.15
C ALA A 698 13.96 -31.28 14.06
N ALA A 699 14.28 -32.48 14.55
CA ALA A 699 13.45 -33.19 15.51
C ALA A 699 13.37 -32.48 16.87
N LEU A 700 14.44 -31.78 17.30
CA LEU A 700 14.46 -30.93 18.49
C LEU A 700 13.64 -29.68 18.24
N ARG A 701 13.63 -29.12 17.02
CA ARG A 701 12.81 -27.97 16.65
C ARG A 701 11.34 -28.35 16.67
N ASP A 702 10.97 -29.44 16.01
CA ASP A 702 9.61 -29.99 16.02
C ASP A 702 9.18 -30.35 17.45
N ARG A 703 10.09 -30.93 18.24
CA ARG A 703 9.84 -31.23 19.66
C ARG A 703 9.76 -29.98 20.51
N THR A 704 10.56 -28.94 20.26
CA THR A 704 10.44 -27.66 20.96
C THR A 704 9.16 -26.92 20.58
N GLU A 705 8.68 -27.07 19.35
CA GLU A 705 7.40 -26.52 18.91
C GLU A 705 6.23 -27.27 19.57
N GLN A 706 6.27 -28.61 19.60
CA GLN A 706 5.29 -29.44 20.32
C GLN A 706 5.30 -29.18 21.84
N ASP A 707 6.49 -29.14 22.45
CA ASP A 707 6.66 -28.81 23.87
C ASP A 707 6.09 -27.40 24.12
N ALA A 708 6.36 -26.42 23.26
CA ALA A 708 5.84 -25.06 23.40
C ALA A 708 4.31 -24.97 23.26
N GLU A 709 3.66 -25.79 22.42
CA GLU A 709 2.20 -25.91 22.38
C GLU A 709 1.61 -26.51 23.66
N GLU A 710 2.24 -27.54 24.23
CA GLU A 710 1.85 -28.12 25.51
C GLU A 710 2.04 -27.11 26.65
N PHE A 711 3.17 -26.40 26.67
CA PHE A 711 3.46 -25.32 27.62
C PHE A 711 2.45 -24.17 27.49
N TYR A 712 2.04 -23.80 26.27
CA TYR A 712 1.03 -22.75 26.06
C TYR A 712 -0.34 -23.18 26.59
N THR A 713 -0.74 -24.42 26.35
CA THR A 713 -2.00 -24.99 26.86
C THR A 713 -2.01 -25.00 28.39
N ARG A 714 -0.87 -25.35 29.00
CA ARG A 714 -0.68 -25.28 30.45
C ARG A 714 -0.79 -23.84 30.97
N ALA A 715 -0.14 -22.89 30.30
CA ALA A 715 -0.20 -21.47 30.67
C ALA A 715 -1.64 -20.92 30.59
N ILE A 716 -2.43 -21.31 29.59
CA ILE A 716 -3.86 -20.98 29.52
C ILE A 716 -4.64 -21.58 30.69
N SER A 717 -4.40 -22.85 31.03
CA SER A 717 -5.04 -23.47 32.21
C SER A 717 -4.69 -22.72 33.51
N ASP A 718 -3.44 -22.25 33.65
CA ASP A 718 -3.03 -21.46 34.80
C ASP A 718 -3.67 -20.06 34.80
N LEU A 719 -3.92 -19.44 33.65
CA LEU A 719 -4.74 -18.21 33.53
C LEU A 719 -6.18 -18.42 34.03
N GLU A 720 -6.80 -19.55 33.69
CA GLU A 720 -8.13 -19.87 34.19
C GLU A 720 -8.14 -20.04 35.72
N ARG A 721 -7.12 -20.69 36.27
CA ARG A 721 -6.94 -20.83 37.73
C ARG A 721 -6.76 -19.48 38.40
N ILE A 722 -5.96 -18.58 37.82
CA ILE A 722 -5.77 -17.20 38.28
C ILE A 722 -7.14 -16.49 38.35
N HIS A 723 -7.97 -16.60 37.31
CA HIS A 723 -9.33 -16.05 37.33
C HIS A 723 -10.23 -16.62 38.43
N VAL A 724 -10.14 -17.93 38.69
CA VAL A 724 -10.88 -18.56 39.80
C VAL A 724 -10.41 -18.03 41.15
N LEU A 725 -9.08 -17.86 41.33
CA LEU A 725 -8.49 -17.30 42.55
C LEU A 725 -8.92 -15.84 42.77
N PHE A 726 -8.94 -15.01 41.72
CA PHE A 726 -9.50 -13.65 41.78
C PHE A 726 -10.96 -13.65 42.27
N ARG A 727 -11.83 -14.51 41.72
CA ARG A 727 -13.24 -14.61 42.18
C ARG A 727 -13.35 -15.09 43.62
N ARG A 728 -12.52 -16.03 44.05
CA ARG A 728 -12.53 -16.57 45.43
C ARG A 728 -12.10 -15.53 46.46
N GLN A 729 -11.12 -14.69 46.13
CA GLN A 729 -10.67 -13.59 46.99
C GLN A 729 -11.82 -12.59 47.27
N HIS A 730 -12.63 -12.23 46.26
CA HIS A 730 -13.74 -11.29 46.42
C HIS A 730 -15.06 -11.94 46.90
N GLY A 731 -15.24 -13.24 46.66
CA GLY A 731 -16.44 -13.99 47.08
C GLY A 731 -16.55 -14.21 48.60
N GLN A 732 -15.43 -14.21 49.34
CA GLN A 732 -15.46 -14.30 50.81
C GLN A 732 -15.88 -12.99 51.49
N THR A 733 -15.73 -11.84 50.83
CA THR A 733 -16.07 -10.51 51.37
C THR A 733 -17.57 -10.19 51.31
N ARG A 734 -18.35 -10.88 50.45
CA ARG A 734 -19.79 -10.62 50.24
C ARG A 734 -20.75 -11.48 51.08
N ARG A 735 -20.29 -12.56 51.75
CA ARG A 735 -21.13 -13.29 52.70
C ARG A 735 -21.14 -12.55 54.03
N GLY A 736 -22.18 -11.78 54.28
CA GLY A 736 -22.41 -11.08 55.54
C GLY A 736 -22.25 -12.01 56.74
N GLN A 737 -21.13 -11.87 57.46
CA GLN A 737 -21.04 -12.27 58.85
C GLN A 737 -20.87 -10.99 59.68
N ARG A 738 -21.80 -10.80 60.62
CA ARG A 738 -21.65 -9.84 61.72
C ARG A 738 -20.23 -9.99 62.31
N PRO A 739 -19.56 -8.90 62.70
CA PRO A 739 -18.28 -9.01 63.37
C PRO A 739 -18.52 -9.60 64.77
N SER A 740 -18.41 -10.93 64.90
CA SER A 740 -18.15 -11.52 66.21
C SER A 740 -16.66 -11.39 66.46
N TYR A 741 -16.31 -10.71 67.54
CA TYR A 741 -14.94 -10.62 68.05
C TYR A 741 -14.37 -12.03 68.29
N ARG A 742 -13.65 -12.55 67.29
CA ARG A 742 -12.67 -13.63 67.46
C ARG A 742 -11.50 -13.34 66.53
N ALA A 743 -10.38 -12.93 67.13
CA ALA A 743 -9.10 -12.79 66.47
C ALA A 743 -8.69 -14.15 65.86
N GLY A 744 -8.67 -14.26 64.53
CA GLY A 744 -8.31 -15.50 63.83
C GLY A 744 -8.54 -15.50 62.31
N GLY A 745 -9.23 -14.50 61.74
CA GLY A 745 -9.63 -14.50 60.32
C GLY A 745 -8.68 -13.85 59.30
N SER A 746 -7.53 -13.28 59.70
CA SER A 746 -6.66 -12.52 58.78
C SER A 746 -5.65 -13.39 58.00
N SER A 747 -5.35 -14.61 58.45
CA SER A 747 -4.30 -15.45 57.82
C SER A 747 -4.75 -16.10 56.51
N SER A 748 -6.03 -16.45 56.35
CA SER A 748 -6.53 -17.12 55.14
C SER A 748 -6.52 -16.20 53.91
N ASN A 749 -6.96 -14.94 54.03
CA ASN A 749 -6.98 -14.00 52.91
C ASN A 749 -5.57 -13.63 52.40
N VAL A 750 -4.61 -13.49 53.32
CA VAL A 750 -3.20 -13.26 52.98
C VAL A 750 -2.61 -14.46 52.24
N ASN A 751 -2.93 -15.69 52.66
CA ASN A 751 -2.45 -16.91 52.00
C ASN A 751 -3.03 -17.07 50.58
N HIS A 752 -4.32 -16.75 50.37
CA HIS A 752 -4.93 -16.80 49.03
C HIS A 752 -4.33 -15.75 48.10
N ARG A 753 -4.07 -14.53 48.59
CA ARG A 753 -3.45 -13.45 47.81
C ARG A 753 -1.99 -13.76 47.45
N ASN A 754 -1.21 -14.31 48.39
CA ASN A 754 0.16 -14.75 48.12
C ASN A 754 0.21 -15.90 47.09
N THR A 755 -0.76 -16.82 47.17
CA THR A 755 -0.91 -17.89 46.17
C THR A 755 -1.21 -17.31 44.79
N LEU A 756 -2.11 -16.32 44.69
CA LEU A 756 -2.43 -15.64 43.44
C LEU A 756 -1.19 -14.98 42.82
N ILE A 757 -0.42 -14.21 43.59
CA ILE A 757 0.81 -13.54 43.11
C ILE A 757 1.85 -14.58 42.65
N GLN A 758 2.03 -15.67 43.39
CA GLN A 758 2.92 -16.75 42.98
C GLN A 758 2.49 -17.40 41.67
N GLN A 759 1.21 -17.71 41.49
CA GLN A 759 0.68 -18.30 40.27
C GLN A 759 0.81 -17.35 39.06
N MET A 760 0.54 -16.05 39.25
CA MET A 760 0.73 -15.03 38.21
C MET A 760 2.20 -14.92 37.78
N SER A 761 3.13 -14.86 38.73
CA SER A 761 4.57 -14.80 38.43
C SER A 761 5.14 -16.08 37.78
N ALA A 762 4.54 -17.25 38.05
CA ALA A 762 4.87 -18.48 37.35
C ALA A 762 4.37 -18.43 35.90
N CYS A 763 3.07 -18.14 35.71
CA CYS A 763 2.45 -18.05 34.40
C CYS A 763 3.12 -16.99 33.51
N GLN A 764 3.49 -15.83 34.05
CA GLN A 764 4.18 -14.77 33.31
C GLN A 764 5.59 -15.19 32.85
N ARG A 765 6.31 -16.03 33.62
CA ARG A 765 7.60 -16.58 33.20
C ARG A 765 7.42 -17.57 32.05
N ASP A 766 6.41 -18.42 32.13
CA ASP A 766 6.11 -19.42 31.11
C ASP A 766 5.70 -18.75 29.79
N LEU A 767 4.83 -17.74 29.83
CA LEU A 767 4.43 -16.96 28.66
C LEU A 767 5.60 -16.21 28.00
N ARG A 768 6.51 -15.63 28.80
CA ARG A 768 7.73 -14.99 28.28
C ARG A 768 8.68 -15.98 27.61
N TYR A 769 8.78 -17.20 28.13
CA TYR A 769 9.58 -18.25 27.49
C TYR A 769 9.00 -18.63 26.12
N ILE A 770 7.68 -18.85 26.04
CA ILE A 770 6.99 -19.21 24.79
C ILE A 770 7.15 -18.10 23.74
N PHE A 771 7.04 -16.83 24.13
CA PHE A 771 7.26 -15.69 23.24
C PHE A 771 8.62 -15.70 22.55
N ASN A 772 9.69 -16.06 23.26
CA ASN A 772 11.05 -16.07 22.71
C ASN A 772 11.39 -17.33 21.90
N VAL A 773 10.64 -18.43 22.08
CA VAL A 773 10.98 -19.74 21.51
C VAL A 773 10.07 -20.11 20.33
N HIS A 774 8.79 -19.72 20.34
CA HIS A 774 7.81 -20.22 19.38
C HIS A 774 7.26 -19.12 18.47
N THR A 775 7.39 -19.28 17.15
CA THR A 775 6.94 -18.29 16.15
C THR A 775 5.42 -18.14 16.03
N ARG A 776 4.66 -19.25 16.14
CA ARG A 776 3.19 -19.26 16.00
C ARG A 776 2.48 -18.85 17.29
N GLN A 777 2.74 -19.57 18.38
CA GLN A 777 2.11 -19.27 19.69
C GLN A 777 2.76 -18.09 20.42
N GLY A 778 3.96 -17.66 20.02
CA GLY A 778 4.65 -16.55 20.68
C GLY A 778 3.83 -15.26 20.70
N ARG A 779 3.12 -14.93 19.61
CA ARG A 779 2.27 -13.73 19.52
C ARG A 779 1.09 -13.79 20.48
N ASN A 780 0.45 -14.96 20.59
CA ASN A 780 -0.64 -15.19 21.53
C ASN A 780 -0.14 -15.16 22.98
N ALA A 781 1.07 -15.67 23.23
CA ALA A 781 1.72 -15.61 24.54
C ALA A 781 2.11 -14.18 24.94
N GLU A 782 2.57 -13.34 24.00
CA GLU A 782 2.81 -11.91 24.23
C GLU A 782 1.54 -11.19 24.67
N PHE A 783 0.43 -11.40 23.93
CA PHE A 783 -0.86 -10.81 24.27
C PHE A 783 -1.37 -11.27 25.65
N ALA A 784 -1.27 -12.56 25.96
CA ALA A 784 -1.61 -13.12 27.26
C ALA A 784 -0.71 -12.58 28.40
N SER A 785 0.58 -12.35 28.12
CA SER A 785 1.51 -11.74 29.07
C SER A 785 1.12 -10.29 29.39
N MET A 786 0.76 -9.49 28.37
CA MET A 786 0.26 -8.13 28.56
C MET A 786 -1.05 -8.11 29.36
N TYR A 787 -1.93 -9.08 29.13
CA TYR A 787 -3.15 -9.24 29.93
C TYR A 787 -2.86 -9.55 31.40
N LEU A 788 -1.88 -10.41 31.69
CA LEU A 788 -1.42 -10.66 33.07
C LEU A 788 -0.82 -9.42 33.70
N GLU A 789 -0.06 -8.62 32.96
CA GLU A 789 0.49 -7.36 33.44
C GLU A 789 -0.60 -6.38 33.84
N CYS A 790 -1.71 -6.29 33.09
CA CYS A 790 -2.92 -5.56 33.51
C CYS A 790 -3.49 -6.09 34.85
N CYS A 791 -3.52 -7.41 35.03
CA CYS A 791 -3.98 -8.04 36.27
C CYS A 791 -3.05 -7.78 37.46
N GLU A 792 -1.73 -7.72 37.24
CA GLU A 792 -0.75 -7.37 38.28
C GLU A 792 -0.90 -5.90 38.69
N LEU A 793 -1.09 -5.01 37.71
CA LEU A 793 -1.38 -3.59 37.97
C LEU A 793 -2.66 -3.42 38.77
N LEU A 794 -3.72 -4.18 38.46
CA LEU A 794 -4.95 -4.21 39.24
C LEU A 794 -4.68 -4.58 40.71
N LEU A 795 -3.88 -5.62 40.97
CA LEU A 795 -3.54 -6.01 42.34
C LEU A 795 -2.77 -4.91 43.07
N ARG A 796 -1.80 -4.26 42.41
CA ARG A 796 -1.06 -3.12 42.97
C ARG A 796 -1.97 -1.93 43.27
N ILE A 797 -2.93 -1.63 42.39
CA ILE A 797 -3.94 -0.61 42.61
C ILE A 797 -4.76 -0.96 43.86
N GLN A 798 -5.28 -2.18 43.97
CA GLN A 798 -6.07 -2.61 45.13
C GLN A 798 -5.28 -2.58 46.46
N ASP A 799 -4.00 -2.96 46.45
CA ASP A 799 -3.15 -2.91 47.67
C ASP A 799 -2.81 -1.48 48.10
N SER A 800 -2.54 -0.61 47.12
CA SER A 800 -2.17 0.78 47.40
C SER A 800 -3.37 1.66 47.70
N PHE A 801 -4.57 1.33 47.20
CA PHE A 801 -5.78 2.16 47.28
C PHE A 801 -6.14 2.62 48.71
N SER A 802 -5.96 1.75 49.70
CA SER A 802 -6.24 2.07 51.11
C SER A 802 -5.10 2.81 51.81
N GLN A 803 -3.96 3.04 51.14
CA GLN A 803 -2.79 3.71 51.71
C GLN A 803 -2.77 5.20 51.33
N PRO A 804 -2.32 6.10 52.23
CA PRO A 804 -2.16 7.52 51.92
C PRO A 804 -1.21 7.82 50.74
N SER A 805 -0.28 6.91 50.45
CA SER A 805 0.66 7.00 49.33
C SER A 805 -0.01 6.91 47.96
N PHE A 806 -1.22 6.34 47.87
CA PHE A 806 -1.98 6.16 46.63
C PHE A 806 -2.15 7.45 45.83
N ILE A 807 -2.36 8.56 46.54
CA ILE A 807 -2.57 9.89 45.96
C ILE A 807 -1.43 10.30 45.01
N THR A 808 -0.21 9.85 45.33
CA THR A 808 1.01 10.17 44.56
C THR A 808 1.36 9.12 43.51
N SER A 809 0.80 7.91 43.58
CA SER A 809 1.03 6.81 42.63
C SER A 809 -0.11 6.62 41.63
N ALA A 810 -1.33 7.07 41.95
CA ALA A 810 -2.53 6.91 41.13
C ALA A 810 -2.39 7.46 39.70
N PRO A 811 -1.81 8.66 39.45
CA PRO A 811 -1.51 9.15 38.10
C PRO A 811 -0.68 8.15 37.26
N ALA A 812 0.42 7.66 37.83
CA ALA A 812 1.32 6.75 37.15
C ALA A 812 0.69 5.38 36.90
N LEU A 813 -0.06 4.84 37.87
CA LEU A 813 -0.77 3.57 37.74
C LEU A 813 -1.89 3.64 36.68
N SER A 814 -2.64 4.74 36.64
CA SER A 814 -3.68 4.98 35.63
C SER A 814 -3.08 5.07 34.22
N ALA A 815 -2.02 5.87 34.05
CA ALA A 815 -1.33 6.01 32.77
C ALA A 815 -0.74 4.68 32.27
N GLN A 816 -0.11 3.89 33.15
CA GLN A 816 0.42 2.56 32.79
C GLN A 816 -0.68 1.62 32.30
N LEU A 817 -1.84 1.61 32.97
CA LEU A 817 -2.96 0.75 32.58
C LEU A 817 -3.57 1.19 31.24
N LEU A 818 -3.69 2.49 30.98
CA LEU A 818 -4.14 3.02 29.68
C LEU A 818 -3.20 2.60 28.56
N ARG A 819 -1.89 2.86 28.70
CA ARG A 819 -0.84 2.51 27.73
C ARG A 819 -0.88 1.03 27.36
N LEU A 820 -0.90 0.17 28.37
CA LEU A 820 -0.91 -1.27 28.18
C LEU A 820 -2.19 -1.72 27.45
N SER A 821 -3.35 -1.19 27.84
CA SER A 821 -4.63 -1.53 27.19
C SER A 821 -4.76 -1.02 25.75
N TYR A 822 -4.16 0.13 25.40
CA TYR A 822 -4.15 0.62 24.02
C TYR A 822 -3.14 -0.15 23.17
N SER A 823 -1.98 -0.49 23.73
CA SER A 823 -1.00 -1.35 23.09
C SER A 823 -1.58 -2.74 22.77
N MET A 824 -2.33 -3.33 23.70
CA MET A 824 -3.03 -4.60 23.47
C MET A 824 -4.05 -4.52 22.32
N ASP A 825 -4.82 -3.43 22.21
CA ASP A 825 -5.89 -3.27 21.20
C ASP A 825 -5.34 -2.94 19.80
N HIS A 826 -4.22 -2.21 19.72
CA HIS A 826 -3.70 -1.68 18.45
C HIS A 826 -2.41 -2.34 17.92
N THR A 827 -1.73 -3.18 18.70
CA THR A 827 -0.56 -3.97 18.22
C THR A 827 -0.97 -5.26 17.52
N PHE A 828 -2.11 -5.84 17.89
CA PHE A 828 -2.55 -7.15 17.42
C PHE A 828 -3.77 -7.04 16.49
N LEU A 829 -3.68 -7.70 15.35
CA LEU A 829 -4.79 -7.90 14.41
C LEU A 829 -5.44 -9.26 14.69
N GLY A 830 -6.75 -9.35 14.45
CA GLY A 830 -7.52 -10.58 14.66
C GLY A 830 -8.10 -10.76 16.07
N LEU A 831 -8.10 -9.71 16.90
CA LEU A 831 -8.80 -9.72 18.19
C LEU A 831 -10.32 -9.82 17.99
N ASP A 832 -10.94 -10.79 18.65
CA ASP A 832 -12.40 -10.94 18.68
C ASP A 832 -13.06 -9.79 19.47
N ALA A 833 -14.34 -9.55 19.19
CA ALA A 833 -15.11 -8.49 19.86
C ALA A 833 -15.12 -8.65 21.39
N GLY A 834 -15.12 -9.90 21.87
CA GLY A 834 -15.07 -10.23 23.29
C GLY A 834 -13.78 -9.79 23.97
N ALA A 835 -12.62 -10.13 23.39
CA ALA A 835 -11.32 -9.70 23.91
C ALA A 835 -11.17 -8.17 23.90
N LYS A 836 -11.64 -7.48 22.85
CA LYS A 836 -11.60 -6.00 22.78
C LYS A 836 -12.36 -5.36 23.93
N VAL A 837 -13.57 -5.83 24.23
CA VAL A 837 -14.35 -5.36 25.37
C VAL A 837 -13.64 -5.63 26.70
N ALA A 838 -13.03 -6.81 26.86
CA ALA A 838 -12.28 -7.15 28.07
C ALA A 838 -11.06 -6.24 28.30
N VAL A 839 -10.32 -5.90 27.23
CA VAL A 839 -9.20 -4.96 27.28
C VAL A 839 -9.68 -3.54 27.60
N ARG A 840 -10.75 -3.08 26.95
CA ARG A 840 -11.37 -1.76 27.18
C ARG A 840 -11.93 -1.60 28.58
N TYR A 841 -12.37 -2.68 29.22
CA TYR A 841 -12.83 -2.66 30.61
C TYR A 841 -11.75 -2.19 31.60
N PHE A 842 -10.47 -2.50 31.37
CA PHE A 842 -9.37 -1.95 32.17
C PHE A 842 -9.24 -0.43 32.04
N ARG A 843 -9.64 0.17 30.91
CA ARG A 843 -9.66 1.64 30.72
C ARG A 843 -10.69 2.33 31.61
N VAL A 844 -11.75 1.62 32.02
CA VAL A 844 -12.72 2.11 33.01
C VAL A 844 -12.06 2.20 34.39
N LEU A 845 -11.32 1.16 34.79
CA LEU A 845 -10.55 1.17 36.04
C LEU A 845 -9.52 2.29 36.05
N ALA A 846 -8.79 2.50 34.95
CA ALA A 846 -7.81 3.57 34.83
C ALA A 846 -8.44 4.96 35.09
N ASN A 847 -9.62 5.23 34.53
CA ASN A 847 -10.34 6.49 34.76
C ASN A 847 -10.83 6.65 36.20
N LEU A 848 -11.26 5.56 36.85
CA LEU A 848 -11.64 5.59 38.26
C LEU A 848 -10.45 5.89 39.18
N VAL A 849 -9.32 5.23 38.93
CA VAL A 849 -8.07 5.45 39.67
C VAL A 849 -7.59 6.89 39.50
N TRP A 850 -7.64 7.42 38.27
CA TRP A 850 -7.33 8.82 37.99
C TRP A 850 -8.26 9.78 38.74
N PHE A 851 -9.57 9.55 38.66
CA PHE A 851 -10.57 10.37 39.36
C PHE A 851 -10.33 10.42 40.87
N PHE A 852 -10.14 9.27 41.52
CA PHE A 852 -9.93 9.24 42.97
C PHE A 852 -8.56 9.76 43.40
N GLY A 853 -7.51 9.56 42.60
CA GLY A 853 -6.20 10.18 42.84
C GLY A 853 -6.27 11.70 42.86
N MET A 854 -6.99 12.30 41.90
CA MET A 854 -7.16 13.76 41.82
C MET A 854 -8.10 14.32 42.90
N VAL A 855 -9.16 13.60 43.25
CA VAL A 855 -10.10 14.01 44.32
C VAL A 855 -9.43 13.99 45.70
N GLN A 856 -8.55 13.03 45.97
CA GLN A 856 -7.85 12.89 47.25
C GLN A 856 -6.64 13.83 47.40
N GLN A 857 -6.04 14.34 46.31
CA GLN A 857 -4.99 15.37 46.36
C GLN A 857 -5.44 16.69 47.01
N LYS A 858 -6.75 16.89 47.15
CA LYS A 858 -7.39 18.12 47.66
C LYS A 858 -7.08 18.44 49.13
N ASP A 859 -6.66 17.45 49.93
CA ASP A 859 -6.33 17.67 51.36
C ASP A 859 -4.82 17.91 51.61
N GLY A 860 -3.95 17.69 50.61
CA GLY A 860 -2.49 17.80 50.75
C GLY A 860 -1.85 19.04 50.10
N ALA A 861 -2.56 19.77 49.23
CA ALA A 861 -2.01 20.87 48.46
C ALA A 861 -2.16 22.23 49.18
N ARG A 862 -1.31 22.52 50.16
CA ARG A 862 -1.08 23.89 50.69
C ARG A 862 0.14 24.60 50.09
N ASN A 863 0.98 23.93 49.29
CA ASN A 863 2.30 24.46 48.92
C ASN A 863 2.64 24.35 47.41
N LEU A 864 1.75 24.74 46.51
CA LEU A 864 2.12 25.08 45.13
C LEU A 864 1.45 26.40 44.77
N SER A 865 2.28 27.41 44.54
CA SER A 865 1.94 28.80 44.30
C SER A 865 1.23 28.98 42.95
N GLN A 866 -0.10 28.94 42.97
CA GLN A 866 -1.04 29.73 42.16
C GLN A 866 -2.44 29.23 42.57
N GLU A 867 -3.19 30.04 43.31
CA GLU A 867 -4.56 29.68 43.71
C GLU A 867 -5.46 29.45 42.48
N PRO A 868 -6.06 28.27 42.31
CA PRO A 868 -7.24 28.14 41.46
C PRO A 868 -8.45 28.59 42.28
N SER A 869 -9.12 29.64 41.82
CA SER A 869 -10.42 30.04 42.35
C SER A 869 -11.35 28.80 42.44
N GLN A 870 -12.07 28.65 43.55
CA GLN A 870 -12.85 27.45 43.92
C GLN A 870 -13.84 26.94 42.84
N GLY A 871 -14.13 27.73 41.80
CA GLY A 871 -14.94 27.35 40.64
C GLY A 871 -14.23 26.45 39.62
N VAL A 872 -12.92 26.62 39.39
CA VAL A 872 -12.16 25.92 38.32
C VAL A 872 -12.01 24.43 38.62
N THR A 873 -11.80 24.06 39.89
CA THR A 873 -11.66 22.66 40.32
C THR A 873 -12.98 21.88 40.22
N ARG A 874 -14.13 22.53 40.45
CA ARG A 874 -15.44 21.88 40.31
C ARG A 874 -15.75 21.58 38.85
N VAL A 875 -15.49 22.53 37.95
CA VAL A 875 -15.66 22.36 36.50
C VAL A 875 -14.76 21.24 35.96
N TYR A 876 -13.52 21.16 36.43
CA TYR A 876 -12.60 20.10 36.05
C TYR A 876 -13.05 18.70 36.50
N LEU A 877 -13.43 18.53 37.78
CA LEU A 877 -13.94 17.25 38.29
C LEU A 877 -15.26 16.83 37.62
N GLN A 878 -16.12 17.80 37.30
CA GLN A 878 -17.36 17.56 36.57
C GLN A 878 -17.08 17.10 35.13
N SER A 879 -16.11 17.72 34.45
CA SER A 879 -15.63 17.28 33.13
C SER A 879 -15.06 15.86 33.17
N MET A 880 -14.22 15.53 34.16
CA MET A 880 -13.68 14.16 34.33
C MET A 880 -14.78 13.12 34.52
N LEU A 881 -15.80 13.44 35.31
CA LEU A 881 -16.92 12.54 35.55
C LEU A 881 -17.77 12.36 34.28
N GLN A 882 -17.95 13.41 33.48
CA GLN A 882 -18.61 13.32 32.18
C GLN A 882 -17.86 12.41 31.21
N GLN A 883 -16.53 12.51 31.15
CA GLN A 883 -15.68 11.64 30.35
C GLN A 883 -15.76 10.16 30.81
N ALA A 884 -15.79 9.93 32.12
CA ALA A 884 -15.98 8.58 32.68
C ALA A 884 -17.36 7.99 32.36
N ILE A 885 -18.43 8.80 32.44
CA ILE A 885 -19.80 8.39 32.04
C ILE A 885 -19.84 8.03 30.56
N LYS A 886 -19.22 8.82 29.70
CA LYS A 886 -19.13 8.54 28.26
C LYS A 886 -18.45 7.19 28.00
N ARG A 887 -17.25 6.96 28.55
CA ARG A 887 -16.52 5.68 28.41
C ARG A 887 -17.35 4.47 28.85
N VAL A 888 -18.01 4.56 30.00
CA VAL A 888 -18.85 3.45 30.50
C VAL A 888 -20.06 3.24 29.58
N THR A 889 -20.67 4.31 29.07
CA THR A 889 -21.82 4.23 28.16
C THR A 889 -21.42 3.60 26.82
N ASP A 890 -20.30 4.00 26.24
CA ASP A 890 -19.82 3.49 24.96
C ASP A 890 -19.43 2.01 25.10
N LEU A 891 -18.72 1.63 26.16
CA LEU A 891 -18.40 0.22 26.44
C LEU A 891 -19.67 -0.65 26.62
N GLN A 892 -20.71 -0.14 27.28
CA GLN A 892 -21.97 -0.87 27.41
C GLN A 892 -22.68 -1.06 26.06
N ARG A 893 -22.60 -0.10 25.14
CA ARG A 893 -23.13 -0.27 23.78
C ARG A 893 -22.35 -1.31 22.99
N GLU A 894 -21.03 -1.34 23.16
CA GLU A 894 -20.18 -2.37 22.52
C GLU A 894 -20.54 -3.76 23.03
N MET A 895 -20.79 -3.93 24.33
CA MET A 895 -21.28 -5.19 24.92
C MET A 895 -22.64 -5.65 24.37
N ASP A 896 -23.40 -4.77 23.71
CA ASP A 896 -24.70 -5.05 23.10
C ASP A 896 -24.61 -5.47 21.62
N ALA A 897 -23.39 -5.53 21.06
CA ALA A 897 -23.17 -6.01 19.70
C ALA A 897 -23.60 -7.49 19.52
N PRO A 898 -24.13 -7.87 18.34
CA PRO A 898 -24.63 -9.23 18.10
C PRO A 898 -23.55 -10.31 18.12
N GLU A 899 -22.28 -9.92 17.95
CA GLU A 899 -21.11 -10.82 17.89
C GLU A 899 -20.61 -11.26 19.29
N ILE A 900 -21.14 -10.66 20.36
CA ILE A 900 -20.67 -10.89 21.73
C ILE A 900 -21.59 -11.86 22.48
N ASP A 901 -20.99 -12.82 23.19
CA ASP A 901 -21.73 -13.68 24.12
C ASP A 901 -22.21 -12.87 25.35
N GLN A 902 -23.45 -12.40 25.25
CA GLN A 902 -24.10 -11.61 26.29
C GLN A 902 -24.20 -12.37 27.63
N SER A 903 -24.25 -13.70 27.60
CA SER A 903 -24.42 -14.52 28.81
C SER A 903 -23.17 -14.49 29.71
N SER A 904 -21.98 -14.58 29.11
CA SER A 904 -20.69 -14.49 29.81
C SER A 904 -20.43 -13.08 30.38
N MET A 905 -20.93 -12.05 29.70
CA MET A 905 -20.66 -10.64 30.04
C MET A 905 -21.72 -9.98 30.95
N GLN A 906 -22.86 -10.63 31.18
CA GLN A 906 -24.00 -10.03 31.89
C GLN A 906 -23.66 -9.51 33.30
N ALA A 907 -22.83 -10.23 34.06
CA ALA A 907 -22.46 -9.81 35.41
C ALA A 907 -21.68 -8.48 35.41
N HIS A 908 -20.75 -8.30 34.47
CA HIS A 908 -19.98 -7.06 34.33
C HIS A 908 -20.84 -5.94 33.76
N ARG A 909 -21.80 -6.25 32.87
CA ARG A 909 -22.77 -5.28 32.34
C ARG A 909 -23.61 -4.64 33.44
N VAL A 910 -24.08 -5.44 34.40
CA VAL A 910 -24.84 -4.95 35.57
C VAL A 910 -23.97 -4.03 36.44
N ILE A 911 -22.73 -4.43 36.73
CA ILE A 911 -21.77 -3.61 37.51
C ILE A 911 -21.53 -2.27 36.82
N LEU A 912 -21.29 -2.26 35.51
CA LEU A 912 -21.11 -1.04 34.72
C LEU A 912 -22.37 -0.17 34.72
N GLY A 913 -23.56 -0.77 34.69
CA GLY A 913 -24.83 -0.05 34.79
C GLY A 913 -25.00 0.66 36.12
N ASP A 914 -24.73 -0.04 37.22
CA ASP A 914 -24.77 0.52 38.57
C ASP A 914 -23.73 1.64 38.76
N LEU A 915 -22.54 1.47 38.17
CA LEU A 915 -21.48 2.47 38.16
C LEU A 915 -21.90 3.70 37.37
N ARG A 916 -22.45 3.53 36.16
CA ARG A 916 -22.95 4.63 35.31
C ARG A 916 -24.02 5.44 36.01
N MET A 917 -24.96 4.76 36.68
CA MET A 917 -26.02 5.41 37.45
C MET A 917 -25.45 6.19 38.64
N SER A 918 -24.47 5.61 39.35
CA SER A 918 -23.80 6.29 40.47
C SER A 918 -23.02 7.51 40.01
N MET A 919 -22.28 7.41 38.89
CA MET A 919 -21.59 8.55 38.28
C MET A 919 -22.55 9.64 37.81
N SER A 920 -23.67 9.27 37.17
CA SER A 920 -24.66 10.23 36.66
C SER A 920 -25.36 10.98 37.80
N ARG A 921 -25.66 10.28 38.90
CA ARG A 921 -26.19 10.92 40.12
C ARG A 921 -25.17 11.83 40.78
N ALA A 922 -23.92 11.39 40.89
CA ALA A 922 -22.83 12.21 41.44
C ALA A 922 -22.55 13.47 40.58
N TYR A 923 -22.73 13.38 39.26
CA TYR A 923 -22.62 14.51 38.33
C TYR A 923 -23.71 15.56 38.56
N ALA A 924 -24.95 15.11 38.77
CA ALA A 924 -26.08 16.00 39.08
C ALA A 924 -26.01 16.58 40.50
N SER A 925 -25.70 15.74 41.48
CA SER A 925 -25.57 16.11 42.90
C SER A 925 -24.64 15.12 43.64
N PRO A 926 -23.42 15.52 44.06
CA PRO A 926 -22.49 14.61 44.72
C PRO A 926 -23.01 14.22 46.11
N SER A 927 -23.35 12.94 46.29
CA SER A 927 -23.71 12.37 47.60
C SER A 927 -22.61 11.44 48.12
N THR A 928 -22.40 11.41 49.43
CA THR A 928 -21.43 10.49 50.07
C THR A 928 -21.70 9.05 49.66
N MET A 929 -22.96 8.67 49.56
CA MET A 929 -23.38 7.32 49.17
C MET A 929 -22.97 6.97 47.73
N ASP A 930 -23.13 7.88 46.78
CA ASP A 930 -22.76 7.65 45.38
C ASP A 930 -21.23 7.59 45.22
N ILE A 931 -20.49 8.42 45.95
CA ILE A 931 -19.02 8.39 46.00
C ILE A 931 -18.53 7.07 46.61
N THR A 932 -19.10 6.61 47.73
CA THR A 932 -18.75 5.32 48.34
C THR A 932 -19.05 4.14 47.42
N ARG A 933 -20.14 4.19 46.63
CA ARG A 933 -20.41 3.16 45.62
C ARG A 933 -19.41 3.21 44.46
N MET A 934 -18.95 4.38 44.04
CA MET A 934 -17.90 4.48 43.02
C MET A 934 -16.56 3.96 43.56
N LEU A 935 -16.20 4.25 44.82
CA LEU A 935 -15.01 3.74 45.48
C LEU A 935 -15.01 2.22 45.58
N SER A 936 -16.15 1.62 45.94
CA SER A 936 -16.25 0.16 46.06
C SER A 936 -16.06 -0.57 44.72
N ASN A 937 -16.28 0.09 43.58
CA ASN A 937 -15.99 -0.48 42.27
C ASN A 937 -14.48 -0.61 41.99
N VAL A 938 -13.61 0.18 42.62
CA VAL A 938 -12.15 0.00 42.53
C VAL A 938 -11.71 -1.19 43.38
N GLU A 939 -12.21 -1.28 44.61
CA GLU A 939 -11.87 -2.36 45.55
C GLU A 939 -12.42 -3.73 45.12
N SER A 940 -13.56 -3.76 44.42
CA SER A 940 -14.22 -4.99 43.97
C SER A 940 -14.07 -5.27 42.47
N PHE A 941 -13.19 -4.54 41.78
CA PHE A 941 -12.94 -4.74 40.35
C PHE A 941 -12.40 -6.15 40.07
N LEU A 942 -13.00 -6.84 39.11
CA LEU A 942 -12.62 -8.19 38.68
C LEU A 942 -12.31 -8.17 37.18
N PRO A 943 -11.16 -8.71 36.73
CA PRO A 943 -10.81 -8.69 35.32
C PRO A 943 -11.76 -9.60 34.51
N MET A 944 -12.19 -9.12 33.34
CA MET A 944 -13.03 -9.88 32.40
C MET A 944 -12.22 -11.01 31.76
N ARG A 945 -12.83 -12.19 31.58
CA ARG A 945 -12.16 -13.35 30.97
C ARG A 945 -12.01 -13.14 29.46
N ILE A 946 -10.84 -13.48 28.94
CA ILE A 946 -10.56 -13.57 27.51
C ILE A 946 -10.44 -15.05 27.15
N ASN A 947 -11.04 -15.48 26.04
CA ASN A 947 -10.84 -16.83 25.53
C ASN A 947 -9.55 -16.86 24.70
N PHE A 948 -8.50 -17.49 25.22
CA PHE A 948 -7.21 -17.58 24.56
C PHE A 948 -7.06 -18.81 23.64
N GLU A 949 -8.01 -19.75 23.65
CA GLU A 949 -7.88 -21.04 22.94
C GLU A 949 -7.97 -20.89 21.41
N ASN A 950 -8.71 -19.90 20.90
CA ASN A 950 -9.00 -19.72 19.47
C ASN A 950 -8.41 -18.43 18.88
N LEU A 951 -7.42 -17.82 19.54
CA LEU A 951 -6.82 -16.57 19.07
C LEU A 951 -5.83 -16.85 17.92
N SER A 952 -6.14 -16.33 16.72
CA SER A 952 -5.23 -16.34 15.57
C SER A 952 -4.66 -14.95 15.34
N LEU A 953 -3.87 -14.45 16.31
CA LEU A 953 -3.38 -13.08 16.27
C LEU A 953 -2.23 -12.89 15.29
N GLN A 954 -2.29 -11.81 14.53
CA GLN A 954 -1.13 -11.28 13.81
C GLN A 954 -0.60 -10.06 14.54
N ARG A 955 0.72 -10.03 14.77
CA ARG A 955 1.38 -8.92 15.43
C ARG A 955 1.90 -7.96 14.37
N ILE A 956 1.54 -6.68 14.47
CA ILE A 956 2.19 -5.64 13.67
C ILE A 956 3.64 -5.54 14.16
N SER A 957 4.60 -5.69 13.25
CA SER A 957 6.01 -5.54 13.56
C SER A 957 6.70 -4.73 12.49
N ALA A 958 7.69 -3.95 12.89
CA ALA A 958 8.50 -3.19 11.95
C ALA A 958 9.98 -3.29 12.31
N GLN A 959 10.83 -3.26 11.30
CA GLN A 959 12.28 -3.21 11.43
C GLN A 959 12.81 -2.05 10.60
N VAL A 960 13.61 -1.21 11.24
CA VAL A 960 14.38 -0.18 10.53
C VAL A 960 15.69 -0.85 10.09
N ASN A 961 15.94 -0.85 8.78
CA ASN A 961 17.14 -1.41 8.18
C ASN A 961 18.21 -0.34 7.92
N ARG A 962 17.78 0.91 7.67
CA ARG A 962 18.64 2.10 7.56
C ARG A 962 17.99 3.30 8.24
N PRO A 963 18.76 4.20 8.87
CA PRO A 963 20.22 4.14 9.04
C PRO A 963 20.64 3.04 10.01
N LEU A 964 21.91 2.61 9.91
CA LEU A 964 22.54 1.76 10.91
C LEU A 964 23.09 2.62 12.05
N GLN A 965 23.23 2.03 13.25
CA GLN A 965 23.87 2.70 14.37
C GLN A 965 25.33 3.05 14.02
N ASN A 966 25.70 4.32 14.18
CA ASN A 966 26.98 4.88 13.75
C ASN A 966 27.78 5.50 14.91
N LEU A 967 27.85 4.81 16.05
CA LEU A 967 28.56 5.30 17.24
C LEU A 967 30.03 5.66 16.95
N ASP A 968 30.71 4.81 16.18
CA ASP A 968 32.14 4.96 15.89
C ASP A 968 32.45 6.05 14.86
N ASN A 969 31.46 6.42 14.03
CA ASN A 969 31.61 7.45 13.00
C ASN A 969 30.35 8.34 12.92
N PRO A 970 30.20 9.31 13.84
CA PRO A 970 29.09 10.26 13.82
C PRO A 970 29.08 11.10 12.54
N VAL A 971 27.90 11.42 12.02
CA VAL A 971 27.81 12.25 10.81
C VAL A 971 28.01 13.72 11.15
N ASP A 972 28.97 14.35 10.47
CA ASP A 972 29.21 15.79 10.56
C ASP A 972 28.17 16.57 9.75
N ILE A 973 27.32 17.33 10.44
CA ILE A 973 26.28 18.15 9.82
C ILE A 973 26.67 19.63 9.81
N HIS A 974 26.39 20.28 8.69
CA HIS A 974 26.57 21.72 8.56
C HIS A 974 25.39 22.45 9.26
N PRO A 975 25.64 23.44 10.12
CA PRO A 975 24.58 24.04 10.93
C PRO A 975 23.59 24.91 10.15
N SER A 976 23.94 25.34 8.94
CA SER A 976 23.09 26.21 8.11
C SER A 976 22.23 25.46 7.09
N PHE A 977 22.43 24.15 6.93
CA PHE A 977 21.71 23.37 5.91
C PHE A 977 21.01 22.17 6.56
N PRO A 978 19.79 21.82 6.11
CA PRO A 978 19.19 20.57 6.51
C PRO A 978 20.06 19.42 5.99
N PHE A 979 20.17 18.36 6.80
CA PHE A 979 20.76 17.12 6.30
C PHE A 979 19.64 16.13 6.00
N MET A 980 19.84 15.35 4.94
CA MET A 980 18.91 14.31 4.52
C MET A 980 19.19 13.04 5.29
N LEU A 981 18.21 12.56 6.04
CA LEU A 981 18.24 11.26 6.69
C LEU A 981 17.45 10.26 5.83
N ALA A 982 18.14 9.36 5.14
CA ALA A 982 17.52 8.25 4.44
C ALA A 982 17.13 7.15 5.43
N VAL A 983 15.87 6.74 5.38
CA VAL A 983 15.31 5.69 6.21
C VAL A 983 14.71 4.60 5.34
N GLU A 984 15.17 3.38 5.57
CA GLU A 984 14.62 2.17 4.95
C GLU A 984 14.18 1.22 6.04
N GLY A 985 13.01 0.59 5.87
CA GLY A 985 12.50 -0.39 6.83
C GLY A 985 11.48 -1.32 6.22
N VAL A 986 11.19 -2.41 6.92
CA VAL A 986 10.14 -3.37 6.54
C VAL A 986 9.09 -3.40 7.65
N ILE A 987 7.83 -3.34 7.25
CA ILE A 987 6.67 -3.37 8.13
C ILE A 987 5.84 -4.58 7.74
N HIS A 988 5.54 -5.43 8.71
CA HIS A 988 4.78 -6.65 8.52
C HIS A 988 3.38 -6.52 9.13
N ASN A 989 2.45 -7.27 8.54
CA ASN A 989 1.10 -7.45 9.01
C ASN A 989 0.31 -6.12 9.16
N ILE A 990 0.33 -5.27 8.13
CA ILE A 990 -0.45 -4.03 8.13
C ILE A 990 -1.47 -4.01 6.99
N SER A 991 -2.65 -3.43 7.25
CA SER A 991 -3.73 -3.28 6.27
C SER A 991 -3.68 -1.95 5.52
N ASP A 992 -3.10 -0.91 6.14
CA ASP A 992 -3.04 0.46 5.62
C ASP A 992 -1.77 1.16 6.12
N THR A 993 -1.09 1.88 5.22
CA THR A 993 0.15 2.62 5.49
C THR A 993 -0.09 4.06 5.93
N ALA A 994 -1.31 4.60 5.78
CA ALA A 994 -1.63 6.00 6.08
C ALA A 994 -1.37 6.41 7.54
N GLY A 995 -1.41 5.45 8.47
CA GLY A 995 -1.13 5.67 9.89
C GLY A 995 0.33 5.43 10.30
N ILE A 996 1.25 5.14 9.39
CA ILE A 996 2.66 4.88 9.75
C ILE A 996 3.47 6.17 9.72
N ALA A 997 4.15 6.45 10.82
CA ALA A 997 5.05 7.58 10.97
C ALA A 997 6.48 7.10 11.29
N LEU A 998 7.46 7.88 10.85
CA LEU A 998 8.78 7.84 11.45
C LEU A 998 8.80 8.75 12.68
N GLN A 999 9.05 8.15 13.84
CA GLN A 999 9.27 8.83 15.09
C GLN A 999 10.76 9.10 15.27
N ILE A 1000 11.12 10.39 15.41
CA ILE A 1000 12.47 10.82 15.75
C ILE A 1000 12.43 11.49 17.12
N THR A 1001 13.13 10.91 18.08
CA THR A 1001 13.39 11.56 19.37
C THR A 1001 14.71 12.32 19.30
N PHE A 1002 14.61 13.62 19.47
CA PHE A 1002 15.70 14.57 19.50
C PHE A 1002 16.31 14.70 20.90
N PRO A 1003 17.49 15.32 21.00
CA PRO A 1003 18.11 15.63 22.29
C PRO A 1003 17.17 16.55 23.09
N GLN A 1004 17.01 16.31 24.40
CA GLN A 1004 15.98 16.91 25.29
C GLN A 1004 14.59 16.23 25.23
N ASP A 1005 14.51 14.99 24.77
CA ASP A 1005 13.27 14.18 24.72
C ASP A 1005 12.15 14.78 23.85
N VAL A 1006 12.51 15.66 22.91
CA VAL A 1006 11.56 16.23 21.94
C VAL A 1006 11.27 15.18 20.86
N ILE A 1007 10.02 14.72 20.76
CA ILE A 1007 9.60 13.72 19.77
C ILE A 1007 8.91 14.41 18.59
N ARG A 1008 9.38 14.15 17.37
CA ARG A 1008 8.67 14.54 16.13
C ARG A 1008 8.28 13.31 15.31
N HIS A 1009 7.13 13.41 14.64
CA HIS A 1009 6.60 12.38 13.78
C HIS A 1009 6.59 12.87 12.33
N PHE A 1010 7.09 12.05 11.41
CA PHE A 1010 7.11 12.32 9.98
C PHE A 1010 6.32 11.23 9.26
N TYR A 1011 5.24 11.60 8.58
CA TYR A 1011 4.40 10.64 7.85
C TYR A 1011 4.90 10.51 6.40
N PRO A 1012 5.41 9.34 5.97
CA PRO A 1012 5.87 9.15 4.61
C PRO A 1012 4.68 9.16 3.62
N PRO A 1013 4.85 9.72 2.41
CA PRO A 1013 3.88 9.59 1.33
C PRO A 1013 3.55 8.12 0.99
N PRO A 1014 2.33 7.82 0.48
CA PRO A 1014 1.94 6.45 0.11
C PRO A 1014 2.89 5.79 -0.89
N ASP A 1015 3.47 6.56 -1.82
CA ASP A 1015 4.37 6.07 -2.87
C ASP A 1015 5.73 5.59 -2.32
N HIS A 1016 6.07 5.94 -1.08
CA HIS A 1016 7.29 5.48 -0.41
C HIS A 1016 7.17 4.04 0.14
N PHE A 1017 5.97 3.46 0.09
CA PHE A 1017 5.69 2.10 0.52
C PHE A 1017 5.55 1.17 -0.69
N THR A 1018 6.40 0.16 -0.77
CA THR A 1018 6.34 -0.89 -1.80
C THR A 1018 5.87 -2.20 -1.18
N ARG A 1019 4.83 -2.82 -1.74
CA ARG A 1019 4.31 -4.10 -1.22
C ARG A 1019 5.32 -5.22 -1.54
N ILE A 1020 5.65 -6.01 -0.53
CA ILE A 1020 6.45 -7.23 -0.70
C ILE A 1020 5.46 -8.34 -1.07
N MET A 1021 5.59 -8.90 -2.27
CA MET A 1021 4.84 -10.10 -2.65
C MET A 1021 5.59 -11.29 -2.04
N ASP A 1022 4.93 -12.03 -1.15
CA ASP A 1022 5.50 -13.25 -0.60
C ASP A 1022 5.44 -14.34 -1.69
N ASP A 1023 6.58 -14.93 -2.06
CA ASP A 1023 6.70 -16.00 -3.09
C ASP A 1023 5.95 -17.31 -2.73
N GLN A 1024 5.24 -17.34 -1.60
CA GLN A 1024 4.55 -18.53 -1.08
C GLN A 1024 3.17 -18.81 -1.70
N ASP A 1025 2.57 -17.86 -2.42
CA ASP A 1025 1.26 -18.07 -3.09
C ASP A 1025 1.37 -18.80 -4.45
N SER A 1026 2.57 -19.26 -4.84
CA SER A 1026 2.81 -19.91 -6.13
C SER A 1026 2.81 -21.45 -6.10
N SER A 1027 2.65 -22.09 -4.94
CA SER A 1027 2.82 -23.54 -4.78
C SER A 1027 1.53 -24.36 -4.56
N GLU A 1028 0.33 -23.78 -4.58
CA GLU A 1028 -0.91 -24.55 -4.33
C GLU A 1028 -1.78 -24.83 -5.57
N ASP A 1029 -1.42 -24.41 -6.78
CA ASP A 1029 -2.28 -24.60 -7.98
C ASP A 1029 -1.64 -25.47 -9.09
N MET A 1030 -1.05 -26.60 -8.70
CA MET A 1030 -0.59 -27.66 -9.61
C MET A 1030 -1.18 -29.01 -9.22
N GLY A 1031 -2.51 -29.11 -9.32
CA GLY A 1031 -3.28 -30.35 -9.19
C GLY A 1031 -3.67 -30.94 -10.55
N MET A 1032 -2.75 -31.71 -11.14
CA MET A 1032 -2.94 -32.82 -12.12
C MET A 1032 -4.27 -32.89 -12.89
N ALA A 1033 -4.24 -32.48 -14.16
CA ALA A 1033 -5.14 -33.00 -15.19
C ALA A 1033 -4.65 -34.40 -15.62
N ASN A 1034 -5.45 -35.43 -15.35
CA ASN A 1034 -5.30 -36.74 -15.99
C ASN A 1034 -6.60 -37.09 -16.72
N GLU A 1035 -6.48 -37.24 -18.03
CA GLU A 1035 -7.47 -37.85 -18.91
C GLU A 1035 -7.55 -39.37 -18.66
N ALA A 1036 -8.76 -39.92 -18.53
CA ALA A 1036 -9.11 -41.29 -18.96
C ALA A 1036 -10.64 -41.51 -18.97
N ASP A 1037 -11.15 -41.60 -20.18
CA ASP A 1037 -12.20 -42.42 -20.79
C ASP A 1037 -13.10 -43.39 -19.97
N ASP A 1038 -14.33 -43.54 -20.51
CA ASP A 1038 -15.31 -44.64 -20.47
C ASP A 1038 -16.13 -45.04 -19.20
N GLY A 1039 -17.45 -44.81 -19.28
CA GLY A 1039 -18.44 -45.91 -19.38
C GLY A 1039 -19.15 -46.51 -18.14
N VAL A 1040 -20.42 -46.11 -17.94
CA VAL A 1040 -21.63 -46.92 -17.61
C VAL A 1040 -21.89 -47.47 -16.17
N ASP A 1041 -23.13 -47.19 -15.72
CA ASP A 1041 -24.06 -47.83 -14.75
C ASP A 1041 -23.94 -47.74 -13.20
N SER A 1042 -24.97 -47.09 -12.65
CA SER A 1042 -25.83 -47.45 -11.50
C SER A 1042 -25.28 -48.25 -10.31
N THR A 1043 -25.41 -47.70 -9.09
CA THR A 1043 -26.45 -48.08 -8.09
C THR A 1043 -26.17 -47.45 -6.72
N MET A 1044 -27.25 -47.20 -5.99
CA MET A 1044 -27.29 -46.67 -4.63
C MET A 1044 -26.45 -47.46 -3.62
N THR A 1045 -25.83 -46.75 -2.67
CA THR A 1045 -25.95 -47.09 -1.24
C THR A 1045 -25.47 -45.94 -0.36
N SER A 1046 -26.37 -45.49 0.50
CA SER A 1046 -26.20 -44.52 1.57
C SER A 1046 -25.36 -45.06 2.72
N VAL A 1047 -24.38 -44.31 3.21
CA VAL A 1047 -23.96 -44.35 4.62
C VAL A 1047 -23.64 -42.93 5.09
N ASN A 1048 -24.28 -42.57 6.20
CA ASN A 1048 -24.34 -41.27 6.85
C ASN A 1048 -22.97 -40.71 7.27
N ALA A 1049 -22.70 -39.45 6.94
CA ALA A 1049 -21.78 -38.57 7.66
C ALA A 1049 -22.59 -37.53 8.45
N PRO A 1050 -22.24 -37.22 9.71
CA PRO A 1050 -23.06 -36.38 10.57
C PRO A 1050 -22.96 -34.90 10.17
N THR A 1051 -24.11 -34.30 9.95
CA THR A 1051 -24.33 -32.85 9.85
C THR A 1051 -23.94 -32.14 11.14
N ALA A 1052 -22.85 -31.38 11.12
CA ALA A 1052 -22.62 -30.28 12.05
C ALA A 1052 -22.81 -28.96 11.27
N ALA A 1053 -24.01 -28.41 11.39
CA ALA A 1053 -24.32 -27.05 10.97
C ALA A 1053 -23.59 -26.09 11.91
N GLY A 1054 -22.63 -25.34 11.36
CA GLY A 1054 -21.97 -24.22 12.02
C GLY A 1054 -21.72 -23.14 10.98
N SER A 1055 -22.68 -22.24 10.84
CA SER A 1055 -22.55 -21.00 10.08
C SER A 1055 -21.50 -20.11 10.72
N GLY A 1056 -20.25 -20.24 10.28
CA GLY A 1056 -19.20 -19.26 10.51
C GLY A 1056 -19.30 -18.18 9.45
N SER A 1057 -19.73 -16.98 9.85
CA SER A 1057 -19.62 -15.76 9.07
C SER A 1057 -18.17 -15.58 8.61
N ALA A 1058 -17.96 -15.55 7.30
CA ALA A 1058 -16.70 -15.11 6.70
C ALA A 1058 -16.42 -13.69 7.19
N SER A 1059 -15.45 -13.54 8.09
CA SER A 1059 -14.87 -12.24 8.40
C SER A 1059 -14.16 -11.76 7.13
N THR A 1060 -14.48 -10.55 6.71
CA THR A 1060 -13.74 -9.79 5.70
C THR A 1060 -12.26 -9.78 6.09
N ALA A 1061 -11.47 -10.67 5.50
CA ALA A 1061 -10.03 -10.64 5.56
C ALA A 1061 -9.58 -9.36 4.85
N ALA A 1062 -9.36 -8.29 5.63
CA ALA A 1062 -8.65 -7.12 5.15
C ALA A 1062 -7.30 -7.61 4.57
N ASN A 1063 -6.90 -7.10 3.40
CA ASN A 1063 -5.62 -7.39 2.76
C ASN A 1063 -4.47 -7.01 3.69
N VAL A 1064 -4.07 -7.90 4.59
CA VAL A 1064 -2.91 -7.72 5.45
C VAL A 1064 -1.67 -8.07 4.62
N GLY A 1065 -0.70 -7.16 4.56
CA GLY A 1065 0.52 -7.35 3.76
C GLY A 1065 1.77 -6.86 4.46
N SER A 1066 2.92 -7.24 3.90
CA SER A 1066 4.23 -6.71 4.25
C SER A 1066 4.62 -5.58 3.28
N PHE A 1067 5.14 -4.48 3.79
CA PHE A 1067 5.54 -3.32 3.02
C PHE A 1067 6.98 -2.94 3.33
N ARG A 1068 7.72 -2.56 2.30
CA ARG A 1068 9.03 -1.94 2.41
C ARG A 1068 8.86 -0.42 2.31
N LEU A 1069 9.27 0.28 3.36
CA LEU A 1069 9.33 1.74 3.41
C LEU A 1069 10.71 2.19 2.94
N ARG A 1070 10.74 3.12 1.99
CA ARG A 1070 11.96 3.88 1.62
C ARG A 1070 11.60 5.36 1.57
N THR A 1071 12.12 6.13 2.51
CA THR A 1071 11.83 7.56 2.62
C THR A 1071 13.09 8.34 2.98
N SER A 1072 13.13 9.63 2.67
CA SER A 1072 14.19 10.53 3.13
C SER A 1072 13.57 11.74 3.81
N ILE A 1073 14.15 12.17 4.93
CA ILE A 1073 13.60 13.24 5.76
C ILE A 1073 14.65 14.33 5.95
N GLU A 1074 14.22 15.57 5.76
CA GLU A 1074 15.02 16.76 6.07
C GLU A 1074 15.02 17.02 7.58
N ILE A 1075 16.21 17.01 8.18
CA ILE A 1075 16.38 17.35 9.58
C ILE A 1075 17.18 18.64 9.69
N TYR A 1076 16.57 19.63 10.34
CA TYR A 1076 17.18 20.94 10.59
C TYR A 1076 17.94 20.88 11.92
N PRO A 1077 19.26 21.12 11.95
CA PRO A 1077 20.04 21.14 13.18
C PRO A 1077 19.56 22.27 14.10
N GLU A 1078 19.17 21.96 15.34
CA GLU A 1078 18.78 23.00 16.30
C GLU A 1078 20.03 23.65 16.94
N ALA A 1079 19.89 24.92 17.36
CA ALA A 1079 21.01 25.68 17.94
C ALA A 1079 21.63 25.02 19.19
N ALA A 1080 20.88 24.16 19.87
CA ALA A 1080 21.30 23.40 21.05
C ALA A 1080 22.23 22.21 20.74
N TRP A 1081 22.39 21.82 19.47
CA TRP A 1081 23.28 20.71 19.11
C TRP A 1081 24.73 21.21 19.13
N GLY A 1082 25.51 20.70 20.07
CA GLY A 1082 26.92 21.05 20.24
C GLY A 1082 27.84 20.35 19.25
N THR A 1083 29.15 20.56 19.40
CA THR A 1083 30.19 19.84 18.64
C THR A 1083 30.39 18.40 19.13
N THR A 1084 29.72 18.00 20.21
CA THR A 1084 29.71 16.62 20.72
C THR A 1084 28.71 15.77 19.94
N PRO A 1085 29.03 14.50 19.64
CA PRO A 1085 28.09 13.57 19.01
C PRO A 1085 26.80 13.48 19.82
N THR A 1086 25.69 13.82 19.17
CA THR A 1086 24.38 13.84 19.78
C THR A 1086 23.51 12.73 19.19
N ALA A 1087 22.83 11.97 20.05
CA ALA A 1087 22.04 10.82 19.66
C ALA A 1087 20.63 11.23 19.21
N LEU A 1088 20.25 10.81 18.01
CA LEU A 1088 18.87 10.79 17.53
C LEU A 1088 18.34 9.36 17.66
N ARG A 1089 17.17 9.18 18.27
CA ARG A 1089 16.52 7.87 18.35
C ARG A 1089 15.45 7.78 17.27
N ILE A 1090 15.59 6.83 16.36
CA ILE A 1090 14.74 6.67 15.17
C ILE A 1090 13.92 5.39 15.33
N ALA A 1091 12.60 5.49 15.25
CA ALA A 1091 11.70 4.34 15.30
C ALA A 1091 10.54 4.53 14.33
N LEU A 1092 9.87 3.44 13.96
CA LEU A 1092 8.60 3.48 13.27
C LEU A 1092 7.48 3.42 14.30
N SER A 1093 6.50 4.30 14.16
CA SER A 1093 5.30 4.34 14.98
C SER A 1093 4.05 4.28 14.12
N ARG A 1094 2.96 3.84 14.73
CA ARG A 1094 1.64 3.73 14.12
C ARG A 1094 0.66 4.63 14.87
N SER A 1095 -0.08 5.46 14.15
CA SER A 1095 -1.13 6.28 14.72
C SER A 1095 -2.40 5.47 14.98
N PHE A 1096 -3.10 5.83 16.06
CA PHE A 1096 -4.40 5.29 16.44
C PHE A 1096 -5.24 6.39 17.12
N GLN A 1097 -6.55 6.19 17.16
CA GLN A 1097 -7.47 7.11 17.80
C GLN A 1097 -7.83 6.62 19.22
N PRO A 1098 -7.55 7.40 20.28
CA PRO A 1098 -7.99 7.07 21.64
C PRO A 1098 -9.51 7.12 21.80
N ASP A 1099 -10.06 6.33 22.73
CA ASP A 1099 -11.49 6.30 23.07
C ASP A 1099 -12.00 7.69 23.49
N LEU A 1100 -11.18 8.40 24.28
CA LEU A 1100 -11.46 9.77 24.75
C LEU A 1100 -10.30 10.70 24.34
N THR A 1101 -10.35 11.14 23.08
CA THR A 1101 -9.37 12.06 22.48
C THR A 1101 -9.11 13.28 23.38
N GLY A 1102 -7.84 13.64 23.58
CA GLY A 1102 -7.40 14.71 24.48
C GLY A 1102 -7.44 14.36 25.98
N HIS A 1103 -8.41 13.59 26.47
CA HIS A 1103 -8.48 13.22 27.90
C HIS A 1103 -7.47 12.14 28.27
N ASP A 1104 -7.41 11.04 27.51
CA ASP A 1104 -6.46 9.95 27.79
C ASP A 1104 -5.01 10.37 27.58
N GLU A 1105 -4.81 11.22 26.57
CA GLU A 1105 -3.54 11.88 26.28
C GLU A 1105 -3.08 12.73 27.47
N PHE A 1106 -3.98 13.53 28.04
CA PHE A 1106 -3.68 14.34 29.22
C PHE A 1106 -3.29 13.50 30.43
N ILE A 1107 -4.00 12.42 30.72
CA ILE A 1107 -3.66 11.50 31.83
C ILE A 1107 -2.24 10.94 31.66
N CYS A 1108 -1.92 10.48 30.45
CA CYS A 1108 -0.62 9.88 30.14
C CYS A 1108 0.51 10.89 30.24
N ARG A 1109 0.31 12.13 29.76
CA ARG A 1109 1.28 13.22 29.82
C ARG A 1109 1.53 13.71 31.25
N PHE A 1110 0.47 13.92 32.02
CA PHE A 1110 0.58 14.37 33.41
C PHE A 1110 1.43 13.40 34.25
N ALA A 1111 1.27 12.09 34.03
CA ALA A 1111 2.09 11.10 34.71
C ALA A 1111 3.58 11.18 34.35
N GLU A 1112 3.92 11.52 33.10
CA GLU A 1112 5.31 11.70 32.65
C GLU A 1112 5.95 12.94 33.26
N GLU A 1113 5.23 14.07 33.29
CA GLU A 1113 5.70 15.32 33.91
C GLU A 1113 6.02 15.10 35.40
N MET A 1114 5.16 14.42 36.14
CA MET A 1114 5.40 14.07 37.55
C MET A 1114 6.62 13.18 37.79
N VAL A 1115 6.95 12.30 36.83
CA VAL A 1115 8.14 11.41 36.93
C VAL A 1115 9.42 12.20 36.61
N SER A 1116 9.37 13.10 35.63
CA SER A 1116 10.49 13.98 35.25
C SER A 1116 10.87 14.94 36.38
N GLU A 1117 9.90 15.53 37.07
CA GLU A 1117 10.13 16.39 38.24
C GLU A 1117 10.78 15.62 39.41
N ARG A 1118 10.41 14.36 39.65
CA ARG A 1118 11.05 13.53 40.68
C ARG A 1118 12.50 13.19 40.35
N ARG A 1119 12.82 12.95 39.08
CA ARG A 1119 14.20 12.69 38.63
C ARG A 1119 15.08 13.93 38.84
N GLN A 1120 14.59 15.11 38.49
CA GLN A 1120 15.31 16.37 38.70
C GLN A 1120 15.47 16.73 40.20
N GLY A 1121 14.49 16.36 41.04
CA GLY A 1121 14.58 16.55 42.49
C GLY A 1121 15.63 15.68 43.18
N GLN A 1122 15.82 14.42 42.74
CA GLN A 1122 16.79 13.50 43.34
C GLN A 1122 18.25 13.88 43.07
N ASP A 1123 18.55 14.48 41.91
CA ASP A 1123 19.90 14.96 41.57
C ASP A 1123 20.33 16.21 42.36
N SER A 1124 19.38 16.91 43.00
CA SER A 1124 19.66 18.14 43.75
C SER A 1124 19.97 17.94 45.25
N THR A 1125 19.76 16.73 45.80
CA THR A 1125 19.89 16.46 47.26
C THR A 1125 20.87 15.34 47.62
N GLY A 1126 21.72 14.89 46.71
CA GLY A 1126 22.65 13.78 46.92
C GLY A 1126 24.13 14.18 46.94
N ASN A 1127 24.55 15.05 47.86
CA ASN A 1127 25.98 15.30 48.08
C ASN A 1127 26.30 15.52 49.57
N GLN A 1128 26.47 14.42 50.32
CA GLN A 1128 27.26 14.36 51.56
C GLN A 1128 27.52 12.90 52.00
N THR A 1129 28.78 12.47 51.81
CA THR A 1129 29.63 11.64 52.71
C THR A 1129 29.10 10.36 53.40
N ILE A 1130 29.64 9.19 53.02
CA ILE A 1130 30.55 8.31 53.83
C ILE A 1130 30.57 6.88 53.27
N ALA A 1131 31.78 6.32 53.21
CA ALA A 1131 32.12 4.95 52.85
C ALA A 1131 31.86 3.92 53.98
N SER A 1132 31.86 2.64 53.59
CA SER A 1132 32.05 1.41 54.39
C SER A 1132 30.91 0.89 55.28
N GLN A 1133 30.31 -0.24 54.90
CA GLN A 1133 30.37 -1.55 55.58
C GLN A 1133 29.29 -2.52 55.05
N SER A 1134 29.62 -3.80 55.11
CA SER A 1134 28.85 -4.96 54.68
C SER A 1134 27.66 -5.30 55.60
N ASP A 1135 26.79 -6.17 55.07
CA ASP A 1135 25.86 -7.08 55.77
C ASP A 1135 24.49 -6.55 56.25
N LEU A 1136 23.42 -6.88 55.50
CA LEU A 1136 22.36 -7.85 55.89
C LEU A 1136 21.06 -7.71 55.07
N ARG A 1137 20.51 -8.87 54.74
CA ARG A 1137 19.26 -9.18 54.01
C ARG A 1137 18.01 -8.39 54.45
N SER A 1138 17.20 -7.95 53.48
CA SER A 1138 15.76 -8.29 53.28
C SER A 1138 14.97 -7.16 52.56
N GLY A 1139 14.20 -7.50 51.51
CA GLY A 1139 13.21 -6.59 50.89
C GLY A 1139 13.16 -6.65 49.35
N PRO A 1140 11.98 -6.54 48.70
CA PRO A 1140 11.65 -7.34 47.52
C PRO A 1140 11.88 -6.65 46.15
N LEU A 1141 12.24 -7.50 45.17
CA LEU A 1141 11.93 -7.45 43.73
C LEU A 1141 11.61 -6.07 43.13
N SER A 1142 12.64 -5.23 43.04
CA SER A 1142 12.75 -4.22 41.97
C SER A 1142 13.98 -4.58 41.14
N ARG A 1143 13.85 -5.60 40.29
CA ARG A 1143 14.82 -5.86 39.23
C ARG A 1143 14.25 -5.28 37.93
N GLN A 1144 15.02 -4.36 37.36
CA GLN A 1144 14.88 -3.83 36.02
C GLN A 1144 14.63 -4.99 35.04
N LEU A 1145 13.48 -4.96 34.38
CA LEU A 1145 13.23 -5.67 33.15
C LEU A 1145 13.74 -4.77 32.02
N GLU A 1146 15.01 -4.91 31.66
CA GLU A 1146 15.49 -4.53 30.34
C GLU A 1146 14.95 -5.57 29.34
N GLY A 1147 13.71 -5.35 28.95
CA GLY A 1147 13.06 -5.95 27.79
C GLY A 1147 12.13 -4.86 27.28
N GLY A 1148 12.45 -4.26 26.13
CA GLY A 1148 11.76 -3.08 25.62
C GLY A 1148 10.28 -3.38 25.37
N ALA A 1149 9.42 -3.03 26.33
CA ALA A 1149 7.99 -2.96 26.10
C ALA A 1149 7.70 -1.82 25.11
N PRO A 1150 6.79 -2.00 24.13
CA PRO A 1150 6.47 -0.96 23.16
C PRO A 1150 5.99 0.31 23.88
N SER A 1151 6.67 1.44 23.63
CA SER A 1151 6.26 2.75 24.14
C SER A 1151 5.05 3.26 23.35
N THR A 1152 3.88 3.34 23.98
CA THR A 1152 2.79 4.21 23.50
C THR A 1152 3.12 5.65 23.87
N SER A 1153 3.24 6.53 22.87
CA SER A 1153 3.46 7.96 23.07
C SER A 1153 2.19 8.74 22.74
N PHE A 1154 1.74 9.55 23.70
CA PHE A 1154 0.56 10.39 23.59
C PHE A 1154 1.05 11.84 23.44
N ASN A 1155 1.17 12.36 22.22
CA ASN A 1155 1.72 13.70 21.99
C ASN A 1155 0.73 14.64 21.30
N SER A 1156 0.59 15.83 21.88
CA SER A 1156 0.07 17.05 21.23
C SER A 1156 1.19 18.10 21.30
N GLY A 1157 2.17 17.95 20.42
CA GLY A 1157 3.24 18.93 20.23
C GLY A 1157 2.75 20.08 19.37
N SER A 1158 2.98 21.31 19.82
CA SER A 1158 2.76 22.54 19.06
C SER A 1158 3.63 22.53 17.79
N SER A 1159 3.04 22.17 16.65
CA SER A 1159 3.64 22.40 15.34
C SER A 1159 2.73 23.32 14.53
N SER A 1160 3.33 24.36 13.97
CA SER A 1160 2.72 25.42 13.19
C SER A 1160 2.39 24.96 11.76
N THR A 1161 1.61 23.91 11.62
CA THR A 1161 0.98 23.50 10.36
C THR A 1161 -0.42 23.00 10.68
N SER A 1162 -1.41 23.74 10.21
CA SER A 1162 -2.85 23.48 10.34
C SER A 1162 -3.23 22.04 9.94
N ASP A 1163 -4.13 21.44 10.74
CA ASP A 1163 -5.02 20.30 10.44
C ASP A 1163 -4.77 18.88 11.01
N GLN A 1164 -3.87 18.67 11.98
CA GLN A 1164 -3.79 17.36 12.67
C GLN A 1164 -3.78 17.46 14.20
N SER A 1165 -4.96 17.65 14.80
CA SER A 1165 -5.15 17.60 16.25
C SER A 1165 -6.01 16.38 16.64
N GLY A 1166 -5.38 15.30 17.13
CA GLY A 1166 -6.09 14.22 17.86
C GLY A 1166 -5.68 12.76 17.63
N GLN A 1167 -4.51 12.46 17.04
CA GLN A 1167 -4.04 11.09 16.86
C GLN A 1167 -2.90 10.75 17.84
N SER A 1168 -3.01 9.63 18.54
CA SER A 1168 -1.97 9.07 19.42
C SER A 1168 -1.12 8.05 18.67
N THR A 1169 0.09 7.75 19.14
CA THR A 1169 1.03 6.86 18.42
C THR A 1169 1.54 5.71 19.26
N LEU A 1170 1.82 4.59 18.60
CA LEU A 1170 2.35 3.36 19.17
C LEU A 1170 3.66 3.01 18.43
N GLU A 1171 4.77 2.90 19.16
CA GLU A 1171 6.05 2.44 18.59
C GLU A 1171 5.93 0.97 18.16
N VAL A 1172 6.17 0.68 16.87
CA VAL A 1172 6.03 -0.65 16.26
C VAL A 1172 7.36 -1.27 15.85
N SER A 1173 8.45 -0.51 15.86
CA SER A 1173 9.82 -1.02 15.65
C SER A 1173 10.68 -0.88 16.90
N GLN A 1174 11.76 -1.67 16.96
CA GLN A 1174 12.85 -1.31 17.87
C GLN A 1174 13.50 0.00 17.39
N PRO A 1175 13.91 0.87 18.33
CA PRO A 1175 14.51 2.14 18.01
C PRO A 1175 16.00 1.99 17.68
N ILE A 1176 16.47 2.73 16.69
CA ILE A 1176 17.89 2.82 16.34
C ILE A 1176 18.46 4.14 16.81
N THR A 1177 19.63 4.11 17.44
CA THR A 1177 20.36 5.31 17.83
C THR A 1177 21.30 5.74 16.71
N TYR A 1178 21.15 6.96 16.21
CA TYR A 1178 21.95 7.56 15.16
C TYR A 1178 22.66 8.82 15.68
N TYR A 1179 23.98 8.85 15.59
CA TYR A 1179 24.82 9.91 16.14
C TYR A 1179 25.15 10.95 15.09
N VAL A 1180 24.95 12.22 15.46
CA VAL A 1180 25.19 13.38 14.60
C VAL A 1180 26.00 14.42 15.35
N ALA A 1181 27.02 14.99 14.71
CA ALA A 1181 27.88 16.01 15.30
C ALA A 1181 27.80 17.31 14.50
N ARG A 1182 27.63 18.44 15.17
CA ARG A 1182 27.63 19.73 14.49
C ARG A 1182 29.06 20.12 14.12
N ARG A 1183 29.32 20.37 12.84
CA ARG A 1183 30.61 20.85 12.37
C ARG A 1183 30.93 22.20 13.02
N ALA A 1184 32.10 22.32 13.65
CA ALA A 1184 32.58 23.57 14.22
C ALA A 1184 32.75 24.62 13.10
N MET A 1185 31.95 25.68 13.15
CA MET A 1185 32.20 26.87 12.35
C MET A 1185 33.39 27.59 13.01
N PHE A 1186 34.53 27.66 12.30
CA PHE A 1186 35.84 28.19 12.71
C PHE A 1186 36.81 27.22 13.40
N ALA A 1187 37.56 26.48 12.58
CA ALA A 1187 39.00 26.35 12.74
C ALA A 1187 39.64 26.69 11.38
N GLY A 1188 39.93 27.97 11.17
CA GLY A 1188 40.89 28.37 10.14
C GLY A 1188 42.32 28.04 10.62
N PRO A 1189 43.28 27.85 9.71
CA PRO A 1189 44.67 27.56 10.09
C PRO A 1189 45.28 28.63 11.00
#